data_AF-S0FQU8-F1
#
_entry.id   AF-S0FQU8-F1
#
_cell.length_a   1.000
_cell.length_b   1.000
_cell.length_c   1.000
_cell.angle_alpha   90.00
_cell.angle_beta   90.00
_cell.angle_gamma   90.00
#
_symmetry.space_group_name_H-M   'P 1'
#
loop_
_entity.id
_entity.type
_entity.pdbx_description
1 polymer ?
#
loop_
_entity_poly.entity_id
_entity_poly.type
_entity_poly.pdbx_seq_one_letter_code
_entity_poly.pdbx_strand_id
1 'polypeptide(L)'
;MLRMFKLFRPVVAGIIILVLTVTQLGYSFAAENESRSEVFINEASGVTETLKKLNVEEFNKYVLDFINKNKKAIEDSIINEKLDRFDISEIEFDIGTGGISFNFSAHYVEKILGIPLKITFTGKILAKLKASADYSQLGIQLTGLENFKIAKCPESVENAIKDYLNTVIPNVFFWQEGETPDGYVSCDINNLRNVIQGLLEKEASKTVMDITLPGGTVKVLVDTVQCDKFDIETGDVRSKAFISLDVNLFSGKSAFFKRFCSIELEADLFIDETDNIWLSVKKNVFTLKDGNEGLHKEINGYIEKELVKKFGKEKLIKLGGGIEIKGAPASNLSDRVKNGFSQPSSPCPVIQGNEITPEQEFVKENSLNRPGDPIVIKGQDISALNGINPDELVAFKYDGGWKQIPVQVDERAVVSVAKIYNASEKIMILFELAGRNDVSILTYTDRNTFTLGDPDKTLDSDDEIVFMSKDAGGMPADFSEPAGVTTGPAVRVVISDPLDKKGCGCVYLFRQDGTLDQSAGKQYVKYDFKLLSGDYKTTYKTGDGPNKEDSAVTTPYYSCHFSDRWIKDEIHIMKGSSSGVDILDRHKELFKPGVSTRTEDTFCEGAATGFPAEGCFTANISGPVRAIRSYMGANSGFITQREHIFYEDREDINTYLRVHPISGVVDFLDYSPAAAGMTYTNDLNKSGVIIDGKPDTLMQGPIKWEMAGGDQGSLVTVHNISSDIPGFSYTSYYLDNNNPQVKTDLQFTGDPYAYGASGIWVDKPIDNTDPTNGMAYNMILKRYMYFENPWYSTEGAEQYSLQSQNPFHITVSPYGNNGY
;
A
#
# COMPACT_ATOMS: atom_id res chain seq x y z
N MET A 1 -1.06 1.48 6.52
CA MET A 1 -0.26 0.43 5.86
C MET A 1 0.79 -0.24 6.75
N LEU A 2 1.74 0.45 7.43
CA LEU A 2 2.74 -0.17 8.35
C LEU A 2 2.20 -1.12 9.44
N ARG A 3 0.90 -1.04 9.79
CA ARG A 3 0.22 -2.02 10.67
C ARG A 3 -0.53 -3.14 9.92
N MET A 4 -0.96 -2.93 8.67
CA MET A 4 -1.33 -4.03 7.75
C MET A 4 -0.14 -4.95 7.45
N PHE A 5 1.10 -4.47 7.64
CA PHE A 5 2.30 -5.31 7.53
C PHE A 5 2.60 -6.14 8.79
N LYS A 6 2.06 -5.77 9.96
CA LYS A 6 2.08 -6.64 11.15
C LYS A 6 1.08 -7.81 11.04
N LEU A 7 0.11 -7.69 10.14
CA LEU A 7 -0.96 -8.64 9.83
C LEU A 7 -0.42 -9.97 9.24
N PHE A 8 0.76 -9.95 8.62
CA PHE A 8 1.39 -11.12 8.01
C PHE A 8 2.34 -11.88 8.93
N ARG A 9 2.73 -11.34 10.11
CA ARG A 9 3.54 -12.09 11.10
C ARG A 9 2.96 -13.48 11.40
N PRO A 10 1.65 -13.63 11.67
CA PRO A 10 1.09 -14.91 12.07
C PRO A 10 0.87 -15.82 10.86
N VAL A 11 0.39 -15.28 9.73
CA VAL A 11 0.21 -16.00 8.45
C VAL A 11 1.51 -16.72 8.06
N VAL A 12 2.62 -15.97 8.07
CA VAL A 12 3.97 -16.47 7.78
C VAL A 12 4.42 -17.48 8.83
N ALA A 13 4.10 -17.26 10.11
CA ALA A 13 4.42 -18.22 11.16
C ALA A 13 3.67 -19.57 10.98
N GLY A 14 2.45 -19.60 10.44
CA GLY A 14 1.75 -20.86 10.14
C GLY A 14 2.17 -21.52 8.85
N ILE A 15 2.57 -20.74 7.85
CA ILE A 15 3.19 -21.28 6.63
C ILE A 15 4.54 -21.92 6.98
N ILE A 16 5.32 -21.29 7.88
CA ILE A 16 6.54 -21.87 8.45
C ILE A 16 6.20 -23.10 9.30
N ILE A 17 5.10 -23.13 10.05
CA ILE A 17 4.65 -24.33 10.75
C ILE A 17 4.25 -25.43 9.76
N LEU A 18 3.57 -25.14 8.65
CA LEU A 18 3.24 -26.13 7.61
C LEU A 18 4.52 -26.75 7.01
N VAL A 19 5.48 -25.91 6.61
CA VAL A 19 6.80 -26.37 6.11
C VAL A 19 7.58 -27.12 7.19
N LEU A 20 7.52 -26.69 8.45
CA LEU A 20 8.19 -27.33 9.56
C LEU A 20 7.52 -28.63 10.02
N THR A 21 6.20 -28.75 9.91
CA THR A 21 5.43 -29.97 10.23
C THR A 21 5.74 -31.06 9.22
N VAL A 22 6.00 -30.68 7.96
CA VAL A 22 6.55 -31.58 6.93
C VAL A 22 7.99 -32.01 7.30
N THR A 23 8.80 -31.16 7.92
CA THR A 23 10.16 -31.55 8.41
C THR A 23 10.19 -32.24 9.79
N GLN A 24 9.15 -32.13 10.62
CA GLN A 24 9.10 -32.66 12.00
C GLN A 24 8.55 -34.10 12.09
N LEU A 25 8.19 -34.72 10.97
CA LEU A 25 7.79 -36.14 10.93
C LEU A 25 8.95 -37.14 11.16
N GLY A 26 10.18 -36.66 11.42
CA GLY A 26 11.29 -37.47 11.92
C GLY A 26 11.41 -37.42 13.44
N TYR A 27 11.03 -38.50 14.13
CA TYR A 27 11.24 -38.65 15.58
C TYR A 27 12.72 -38.90 15.95
N SER A 28 13.09 -38.40 17.13
CA SER A 28 14.41 -38.22 17.76
C SER A 28 15.28 -39.45 18.06
N PHE A 29 16.61 -39.31 18.01
CA PHE A 29 17.58 -39.69 19.09
C PHE A 29 18.97 -39.01 18.88
N ALA A 30 19.78 -38.93 19.94
CA ALA A 30 20.87 -37.97 20.14
C ALA A 30 22.29 -38.42 19.72
N ALA A 31 23.08 -37.43 19.23
CA ALA A 31 24.50 -37.09 19.44
C ALA A 31 25.61 -38.17 19.31
N GLU A 32 26.58 -38.01 18.38
CA GLU A 32 27.90 -37.34 18.56
C GLU A 32 28.87 -37.53 17.35
N ASN A 33 29.53 -36.43 16.96
CA ASN A 33 30.88 -36.22 16.40
C ASN A 33 31.41 -36.71 15.01
N GLU A 34 31.96 -35.69 14.32
CA GLU A 34 33.20 -35.57 13.51
C GLU A 34 33.26 -35.84 11.97
N SER A 35 33.43 -34.70 11.25
CA SER A 35 34.30 -34.40 10.09
C SER A 35 34.17 -35.10 8.72
N ARG A 36 33.67 -34.32 7.74
CA ARG A 36 34.20 -33.97 6.37
C ARG A 36 35.32 -34.89 5.80
N SER A 37 35.32 -35.39 4.55
CA SER A 37 34.88 -34.87 3.23
C SER A 37 34.86 -35.98 2.17
N GLU A 38 34.15 -35.70 1.06
CA GLU A 38 34.28 -36.26 -0.31
C GLU A 38 33.64 -37.62 -0.64
N VAL A 39 32.46 -37.49 -1.28
CA VAL A 39 31.73 -38.52 -2.02
C VAL A 39 32.32 -38.62 -3.44
N PHE A 40 32.82 -39.81 -3.79
CA PHE A 40 32.87 -40.27 -5.17
C PHE A 40 31.88 -41.42 -5.32
N ILE A 41 30.86 -41.18 -6.15
CA ILE A 41 29.85 -42.15 -6.56
C ILE A 41 30.53 -43.21 -7.42
N ASN A 42 30.41 -44.48 -7.02
CA ASN A 42 30.74 -45.62 -7.87
C ASN A 42 29.54 -46.56 -7.97
N GLU A 43 29.38 -47.12 -9.16
CA GLU A 43 28.25 -47.84 -9.72
C GLU A 43 27.76 -49.01 -8.84
N ALA A 44 26.44 -49.05 -8.57
CA ALA A 44 25.58 -50.26 -8.42
C ALA A 44 24.47 -50.23 -7.33
N SER A 45 24.22 -49.14 -6.59
CA SER A 45 23.22 -49.18 -5.49
C SER A 45 22.21 -48.02 -5.37
N GLY A 46 22.10 -47.13 -6.36
CA GLY A 46 21.33 -45.87 -6.21
C GLY A 46 19.81 -45.97 -6.07
N VAL A 47 19.16 -47.07 -6.51
CA VAL A 47 17.68 -47.17 -6.47
C VAL A 47 17.16 -47.42 -5.05
N THR A 48 17.91 -48.17 -4.24
CA THR A 48 17.48 -48.57 -2.90
C THR A 48 17.58 -47.40 -1.91
N GLU A 49 18.52 -46.49 -2.11
CA GLU A 49 18.73 -45.28 -1.30
C GLU A 49 17.59 -44.26 -1.50
N THR A 50 17.15 -44.03 -2.75
CA THR A 50 16.04 -43.11 -3.06
C THR A 50 14.68 -43.67 -2.64
N LEU A 51 14.46 -44.98 -2.78
CA LEU A 51 13.19 -45.63 -2.41
C LEU A 51 13.00 -45.80 -0.90
N LYS A 52 14.07 -45.90 -0.10
CA LYS A 52 14.01 -45.96 1.37
C LYS A 52 13.40 -44.73 2.05
N LYS A 53 13.15 -43.66 1.28
CA LYS A 53 12.79 -42.32 1.77
C LYS A 53 11.39 -41.87 1.33
N LEU A 54 10.64 -42.73 0.62
CA LEU A 54 9.18 -42.64 0.57
C LEU A 54 8.60 -43.13 1.90
N ASN A 55 7.38 -42.71 2.27
CA ASN A 55 6.69 -43.24 3.44
C ASN A 55 6.75 -44.77 3.40
N VAL A 56 7.56 -45.34 4.30
CA VAL A 56 7.96 -46.75 4.26
C VAL A 56 6.73 -47.66 4.32
N GLU A 57 5.70 -47.28 5.06
CA GLU A 57 4.44 -48.04 5.11
C GLU A 57 3.70 -48.01 3.77
N GLU A 58 3.57 -46.85 3.14
CA GLU A 58 2.83 -46.71 1.87
C GLU A 58 3.59 -47.35 0.70
N PHE A 59 4.92 -47.21 0.67
CA PHE A 59 5.75 -47.86 -0.35
C PHE A 59 5.80 -49.37 -0.16
N ASN A 60 5.94 -49.86 1.08
CA ASN A 60 5.85 -51.30 1.36
C ASN A 60 4.50 -51.86 0.96
N LYS A 61 3.41 -51.14 1.25
CA LYS A 61 2.06 -51.53 0.82
C LYS A 61 1.96 -51.59 -0.71
N TYR A 62 2.50 -50.61 -1.42
CA TYR A 62 2.52 -50.60 -2.89
C TYR A 62 3.29 -51.82 -3.47
N VAL A 63 4.48 -52.12 -2.95
CA VAL A 63 5.29 -53.27 -3.40
C VAL A 63 4.60 -54.60 -3.06
N LEU A 64 3.98 -54.71 -1.89
CA LEU A 64 3.21 -55.90 -1.50
C LEU A 64 1.96 -56.09 -2.38
N ASP A 65 1.23 -55.01 -2.67
CA ASP A 65 0.07 -55.04 -3.57
C ASP A 65 0.50 -55.43 -4.99
N PHE A 66 1.66 -54.93 -5.45
CA PHE A 66 2.26 -55.32 -6.72
C PHE A 66 2.61 -56.82 -6.78
N ILE A 67 3.27 -57.37 -5.76
CA ILE A 67 3.62 -58.80 -5.72
C ILE A 67 2.34 -59.64 -5.68
N ASN A 68 1.36 -59.25 -4.85
CA ASN A 68 0.09 -59.96 -4.73
C ASN A 68 -0.70 -59.95 -6.04
N LYS A 69 -0.72 -58.83 -6.77
CA LYS A 69 -1.39 -58.72 -8.08
C LYS A 69 -0.74 -59.61 -9.15
N ASN A 70 0.58 -59.79 -9.10
CA ASN A 70 1.34 -60.58 -10.08
C ASN A 70 1.66 -62.02 -9.63
N LYS A 71 1.21 -62.40 -8.43
CA LYS A 71 1.50 -63.68 -7.77
C LYS A 71 1.34 -64.89 -8.69
N LYS A 72 0.26 -64.94 -9.47
CA LYS A 72 -0.02 -66.08 -10.35
C LYS A 72 0.97 -66.20 -11.52
N ALA A 73 1.33 -65.07 -12.13
CA ALA A 73 2.37 -65.06 -13.16
C ALA A 73 3.72 -65.51 -12.58
N ILE A 74 3.97 -65.19 -11.30
CA ILE A 74 5.18 -65.63 -10.61
C ILE A 74 5.22 -67.15 -10.45
N GLU A 75 4.15 -67.71 -9.91
CA GLU A 75 3.95 -69.16 -9.77
C GLU A 75 4.11 -69.89 -11.11
N ASP A 76 3.46 -69.39 -12.16
CA ASP A 76 3.43 -70.06 -13.47
C ASP A 76 4.79 -70.09 -14.18
N SER A 77 5.66 -69.10 -13.95
CA SER A 77 7.00 -69.06 -14.55
C SER A 77 7.99 -70.08 -13.94
N ILE A 78 7.71 -70.55 -12.71
CA ILE A 78 8.55 -71.52 -12.00
C ILE A 78 8.10 -72.95 -12.33
N ILE A 79 6.81 -73.12 -12.67
CA ILE A 79 6.23 -74.41 -13.06
C ILE A 79 6.89 -74.92 -14.34
N ASN A 80 7.30 -76.18 -14.32
CA ASN A 80 7.93 -76.87 -15.45
C ASN A 80 7.70 -78.38 -15.35
N GLU A 81 8.34 -79.16 -16.23
CA GLU A 81 8.17 -80.62 -16.28
C GLU A 81 8.50 -81.34 -14.95
N LYS A 82 9.35 -80.75 -14.10
CA LYS A 82 9.70 -81.30 -12.79
C LYS A 82 8.98 -80.62 -11.63
N LEU A 83 8.31 -79.50 -11.86
CA LEU A 83 7.52 -78.77 -10.85
C LEU A 83 6.11 -78.55 -11.40
N ASP A 84 5.20 -79.49 -11.15
CA ASP A 84 3.84 -79.44 -11.71
C ASP A 84 2.90 -78.49 -10.94
N ARG A 85 3.36 -77.97 -9.79
CA ARG A 85 2.65 -76.98 -8.98
C ARG A 85 3.63 -76.15 -8.15
N PHE A 86 3.37 -74.85 -8.07
CA PHE A 86 4.09 -73.91 -7.22
C PHE A 86 3.10 -72.85 -6.72
N ASP A 87 2.90 -72.74 -5.40
CA ASP A 87 1.98 -71.79 -4.78
C ASP A 87 2.75 -70.90 -3.80
N ILE A 88 2.65 -69.58 -3.95
CA ILE A 88 3.27 -68.59 -3.07
C ILE A 88 2.34 -68.26 -1.89
N SER A 89 2.89 -67.98 -0.72
CA SER A 89 2.17 -67.56 0.48
C SER A 89 3.05 -66.65 1.33
N GLU A 90 2.44 -65.79 2.17
CA GLU A 90 3.16 -64.97 3.16
C GLU A 90 4.35 -64.19 2.56
N ILE A 91 4.02 -63.12 1.82
CA ILE A 91 5.01 -62.23 1.22
C ILE A 91 5.42 -61.18 2.25
N GLU A 92 6.72 -61.11 2.51
CA GLU A 92 7.36 -60.12 3.36
C GLU A 92 8.30 -59.28 2.49
N PHE A 93 8.26 -57.96 2.66
CA PHE A 93 9.18 -57.04 2.02
C PHE A 93 9.92 -56.21 3.07
N ASP A 94 11.24 -56.24 3.01
CA ASP A 94 12.13 -55.42 3.82
C ASP A 94 12.83 -54.38 2.93
N ILE A 95 12.38 -53.13 3.04
CA ILE A 95 12.93 -51.99 2.32
C ILE A 95 14.40 -51.71 2.70
N GLY A 96 14.80 -52.06 3.93
CA GLY A 96 16.15 -51.85 4.47
C GLY A 96 17.19 -52.64 3.69
N THR A 97 16.82 -53.84 3.26
CA THR A 97 17.68 -54.75 2.51
C THR A 97 17.32 -54.82 1.02
N GLY A 98 16.17 -54.25 0.61
CA GLY A 98 15.57 -54.49 -0.71
C GLY A 98 15.18 -55.96 -0.91
N GLY A 99 15.14 -56.72 0.19
CA GLY A 99 14.87 -58.14 0.23
C GLY A 99 13.38 -58.38 0.24
N ILE A 100 12.92 -59.13 -0.75
CA ILE A 100 11.59 -59.71 -0.77
C ILE A 100 11.76 -61.15 -0.33
N SER A 101 10.89 -61.64 0.53
CA SER A 101 10.85 -63.04 0.84
C SER A 101 9.42 -63.53 0.86
N PHE A 102 9.21 -64.75 0.38
CA PHE A 102 7.90 -65.37 0.46
C PHE A 102 8.01 -66.85 0.71
N ASN A 103 7.06 -67.38 1.47
CA ASN A 103 6.90 -68.80 1.67
C ASN A 103 6.25 -69.42 0.42
N PHE A 104 6.51 -70.69 0.15
CA PHE A 104 5.84 -71.39 -0.95
C PHE A 104 5.59 -72.86 -0.62
N SER A 105 4.67 -73.46 -1.36
CA SER A 105 4.44 -74.90 -1.44
C SER A 105 4.57 -75.36 -2.88
N ALA A 106 5.34 -76.42 -3.13
CA ALA A 106 5.56 -76.92 -4.49
C ALA A 106 5.43 -78.45 -4.57
N HIS A 107 5.12 -78.93 -5.76
CA HIS A 107 5.07 -80.35 -6.09
C HIS A 107 6.17 -80.69 -7.09
N TYR A 108 7.14 -81.48 -6.67
CA TYR A 108 8.18 -82.01 -7.54
C TYR A 108 7.80 -83.38 -8.08
N VAL A 109 7.94 -83.55 -9.39
CA VAL A 109 7.62 -84.79 -10.10
C VAL A 109 8.82 -85.22 -10.93
N GLU A 110 9.35 -86.40 -10.64
CA GLU A 110 10.44 -86.99 -11.43
C GLU A 110 10.32 -88.51 -11.46
N LYS A 111 10.89 -89.16 -12.48
CA LYS A 111 10.99 -90.62 -12.51
C LYS A 111 12.41 -91.04 -12.14
N ILE A 112 12.56 -91.68 -10.99
CA ILE A 112 13.84 -92.26 -10.57
C ILE A 112 13.77 -93.76 -10.80
N LEU A 113 14.62 -94.29 -11.69
CA LEU A 113 14.63 -95.71 -12.07
C LEU A 113 13.27 -96.26 -12.53
N GLY A 114 12.46 -95.42 -13.20
CA GLY A 114 11.14 -95.78 -13.71
C GLY A 114 10.00 -95.69 -12.68
N ILE A 115 10.30 -95.41 -11.41
CA ILE A 115 9.30 -95.20 -10.36
C ILE A 115 8.95 -93.70 -10.30
N PRO A 116 7.65 -93.33 -10.39
CA PRO A 116 7.25 -91.94 -10.25
C PRO A 116 7.46 -91.48 -8.80
N LEU A 117 8.30 -90.47 -8.62
CA LEU A 117 8.49 -89.75 -7.37
C LEU A 117 7.65 -88.48 -7.43
N LYS A 118 6.73 -88.34 -6.48
CA LYS A 118 5.98 -87.10 -6.27
C LYS A 118 6.17 -86.63 -4.83
N ILE A 119 6.79 -85.46 -4.66
CA ILE A 119 7.10 -84.91 -3.34
C ILE A 119 6.49 -83.51 -3.25
N THR A 120 5.73 -83.30 -2.18
CA THR A 120 5.26 -81.98 -1.76
C THR A 120 6.21 -81.44 -0.70
N PHE A 121 6.64 -80.20 -0.84
CA PHE A 121 7.51 -79.53 0.12
C PHE A 121 7.20 -78.05 0.18
N THR A 122 7.65 -77.43 1.26
CA THR A 122 7.57 -75.99 1.48
C THR A 122 8.97 -75.41 1.62
N GLY A 123 9.12 -74.12 1.32
CA GLY A 123 10.36 -73.40 1.49
C GLY A 123 10.15 -71.90 1.50
N LYS A 124 11.24 -71.16 1.72
CA LYS A 124 11.27 -69.70 1.61
C LYS A 124 12.14 -69.33 0.42
N ILE A 125 11.64 -68.47 -0.47
CA ILE A 125 12.44 -67.89 -1.55
C ILE A 125 12.83 -66.47 -1.17
N LEU A 126 14.09 -66.14 -1.44
CA LEU A 126 14.59 -64.78 -1.38
C LEU A 126 14.57 -64.18 -2.78
N ALA A 127 14.08 -62.96 -2.88
CA ALA A 127 14.03 -62.17 -4.09
C ALA A 127 14.53 -60.76 -3.83
N LYS A 128 14.93 -60.07 -4.90
CA LYS A 128 15.38 -58.67 -4.86
C LYS A 128 14.57 -57.85 -5.84
N LEU A 129 14.23 -56.64 -5.41
CA LEU A 129 13.65 -55.64 -6.29
C LEU A 129 14.71 -55.19 -7.30
N LYS A 130 14.32 -55.06 -8.57
CA LYS A 130 15.13 -54.54 -9.67
C LYS A 130 14.37 -53.39 -10.32
N ALA A 131 15.10 -52.44 -10.89
CA ALA A 131 14.54 -51.38 -11.72
C ALA A 131 15.10 -51.47 -13.13
N SER A 132 14.32 -50.99 -14.11
CA SER A 132 14.79 -50.71 -15.47
C SER A 132 15.98 -49.76 -15.48
N ALA A 133 16.80 -49.83 -16.54
CA ALA A 133 17.98 -48.99 -16.68
C ALA A 133 17.63 -47.49 -16.77
N ASP A 134 16.41 -47.19 -17.21
CA ASP A 134 15.81 -45.85 -17.25
C ASP A 134 14.90 -45.56 -16.03
N TYR A 135 14.83 -46.48 -15.06
CA TYR A 135 14.05 -46.40 -13.82
C TYR A 135 12.53 -46.26 -13.97
N SER A 136 11.98 -46.41 -15.18
CA SER A 136 10.55 -46.32 -15.47
C SER A 136 9.74 -47.53 -14.99
N GLN A 137 10.40 -48.66 -14.70
CA GLN A 137 9.77 -49.93 -14.32
C GLN A 137 10.44 -50.58 -13.11
N LEU A 138 9.63 -51.27 -12.29
CA LEU A 138 10.10 -52.11 -11.17
C LEU A 138 9.78 -53.57 -11.47
N GLY A 139 10.76 -54.44 -11.26
CA GLY A 139 10.67 -55.89 -11.44
C GLY A 139 11.22 -56.65 -10.25
N ILE A 140 11.03 -57.97 -10.23
CA ILE A 140 11.49 -58.84 -9.15
C ILE A 140 12.38 -59.92 -9.74
N GLN A 141 13.56 -60.07 -9.16
CA GLN A 141 14.46 -61.17 -9.45
C GLN A 141 14.48 -62.13 -8.27
N LEU A 142 14.18 -63.40 -8.50
CA LEU A 142 14.39 -64.41 -7.47
C LEU A 142 15.88 -64.69 -7.36
N THR A 143 16.39 -64.79 -6.13
CA THR A 143 17.84 -64.82 -5.85
C THR A 143 18.30 -66.10 -5.19
N GLY A 144 17.41 -66.88 -4.57
CA GLY A 144 17.75 -68.18 -4.03
C GLY A 144 16.74 -68.73 -3.02
N LEU A 145 17.02 -69.94 -2.52
CA LEU A 145 16.25 -70.59 -1.47
C LEU A 145 16.87 -70.33 -0.08
N GLU A 146 16.00 -70.14 0.90
CA GLU A 146 16.33 -70.10 2.31
C GLU A 146 15.52 -71.16 3.08
N ASN A 147 16.14 -71.78 4.09
CA ASN A 147 15.48 -72.72 5.01
C ASN A 147 14.72 -73.89 4.34
N PHE A 148 15.21 -74.36 3.19
CA PHE A 148 14.63 -75.49 2.46
C PHE A 148 14.83 -76.81 3.21
N LYS A 149 13.74 -77.53 3.48
CA LYS A 149 13.75 -78.88 4.07
C LYS A 149 12.53 -79.68 3.67
N ILE A 150 12.70 -80.96 3.33
CA ILE A 150 11.60 -81.84 2.96
C ILE A 150 11.36 -82.84 4.10
N ALA A 151 10.19 -82.75 4.73
CA ALA A 151 9.86 -83.62 5.86
C ALA A 151 9.93 -85.11 5.47
N LYS A 152 10.74 -85.89 6.19
CA LYS A 152 10.91 -87.35 6.01
C LYS A 152 11.44 -87.76 4.62
N CYS A 153 12.23 -86.90 3.97
CA CYS A 153 12.92 -87.21 2.73
C CYS A 153 14.37 -87.67 2.98
N PRO A 154 14.90 -88.65 2.23
CA PRO A 154 16.34 -88.93 2.26
C PRO A 154 17.15 -87.71 1.83
N GLU A 155 18.24 -87.41 2.55
CA GLU A 155 19.08 -86.23 2.33
C GLU A 155 19.60 -86.12 0.89
N SER A 156 19.89 -87.25 0.23
CA SER A 156 20.30 -87.27 -1.18
C SER A 156 19.23 -86.79 -2.15
N VAL A 157 17.94 -87.05 -1.86
CA VAL A 157 16.81 -86.61 -2.69
C VAL A 157 16.47 -85.15 -2.37
N GLU A 158 16.54 -84.76 -1.11
CA GLU A 158 16.39 -83.36 -0.68
C GLU A 158 17.45 -82.46 -1.32
N ASN A 159 18.72 -82.87 -1.31
CA ASN A 159 19.80 -82.12 -1.94
C ASN A 159 19.64 -82.04 -3.46
N ALA A 160 19.22 -83.13 -4.12
CA ALA A 160 18.97 -83.10 -5.56
C ALA A 160 17.84 -82.13 -5.95
N ILE A 161 16.75 -82.08 -5.19
CA ILE A 161 15.65 -81.13 -5.41
C ILE A 161 16.11 -79.70 -5.10
N LYS A 162 16.89 -79.51 -4.04
CA LYS A 162 17.44 -78.20 -3.66
C LYS A 162 18.39 -77.66 -4.72
N ASP A 163 19.29 -78.49 -5.25
CA ASP A 163 20.22 -78.13 -6.32
C ASP A 163 19.47 -77.79 -7.62
N TYR A 164 18.43 -78.56 -7.93
CA TYR A 164 17.54 -78.25 -9.06
C TYR A 164 16.85 -76.90 -8.89
N LEU A 165 16.24 -76.64 -7.73
CA LEU A 165 15.56 -75.38 -7.45
C LEU A 165 16.53 -74.20 -7.44
N ASN A 166 17.74 -74.36 -6.91
CA ASN A 166 18.79 -73.34 -6.98
C ASN A 166 19.28 -73.09 -8.42
N THR A 167 18.97 -73.98 -9.37
CA THR A 167 19.25 -73.75 -10.80
C THR A 167 18.07 -73.04 -11.49
N VAL A 168 16.84 -73.40 -11.12
CA VAL A 168 15.64 -72.83 -11.75
C VAL A 168 15.32 -71.43 -11.21
N ILE A 169 15.35 -71.25 -9.88
CA ILE A 169 14.87 -70.04 -9.21
C ILE A 169 15.68 -68.79 -9.59
N PRO A 170 17.03 -68.77 -9.55
CA PRO A 170 17.80 -67.54 -9.85
C PRO A 170 17.67 -67.03 -11.29
N ASN A 171 17.15 -67.88 -12.19
CA ASN A 171 16.93 -67.55 -13.60
C ASN A 171 15.53 -67.01 -13.88
N VAL A 172 14.67 -66.91 -12.85
CA VAL A 172 13.34 -66.32 -12.99
C VAL A 172 13.40 -64.82 -12.74
N PHE A 173 13.21 -64.07 -13.82
CA PHE A 173 13.11 -62.62 -13.83
C PHE A 173 11.68 -62.22 -14.20
N PHE A 174 11.05 -61.38 -13.39
CA PHE A 174 9.78 -60.76 -13.78
C PHE A 174 10.03 -59.37 -14.34
N TRP A 175 10.13 -59.33 -15.66
CA TRP A 175 10.00 -58.14 -16.48
C TRP A 175 8.92 -58.43 -17.50
N GLN A 176 7.89 -57.61 -17.57
CA GLN A 176 6.99 -57.64 -18.72
C GLN A 176 7.57 -56.69 -19.77
N GLU A 177 8.53 -57.16 -20.55
CA GLU A 177 9.00 -56.40 -21.71
C GLU A 177 7.88 -56.39 -22.77
N GLY A 178 7.35 -55.20 -23.07
CA GLY A 178 6.61 -54.93 -24.31
C GLY A 178 5.09 -54.87 -24.26
N GLU A 179 4.43 -55.18 -23.14
CA GLU A 179 2.99 -54.94 -23.00
C GLU A 179 2.71 -54.20 -21.69
N THR A 180 2.24 -52.94 -21.77
CA THR A 180 1.57 -52.25 -20.67
C THR A 180 0.22 -52.92 -20.43
N PRO A 181 0.00 -53.64 -19.32
CA PRO A 181 -1.32 -54.19 -19.02
C PRO A 181 -2.27 -53.06 -18.64
N ASP A 182 -3.52 -53.12 -19.09
CA ASP A 182 -4.58 -52.20 -18.66
C ASP A 182 -4.62 -52.14 -17.12
N GLY A 183 -4.29 -50.96 -16.57
CA GLY A 183 -4.24 -50.72 -15.13
C GLY A 183 -2.84 -50.72 -14.49
N TYR A 184 -1.78 -50.46 -15.25
CA TYR A 184 -0.49 -50.02 -14.70
C TYR A 184 -0.27 -48.52 -14.90
N VAL A 185 0.30 -47.88 -13.87
CA VAL A 185 0.77 -46.50 -13.89
C VAL A 185 2.29 -46.57 -13.91
N SER A 186 2.93 -46.14 -15.00
CA SER A 186 4.39 -46.00 -15.05
C SER A 186 4.83 -45.02 -13.96
N CYS A 187 5.93 -45.25 -13.24
CA CYS A 187 6.42 -44.26 -12.28
C CYS A 187 7.18 -43.15 -13.03
N ASP A 188 6.49 -42.45 -13.93
CA ASP A 188 7.03 -41.27 -14.60
C ASP A 188 6.91 -40.03 -13.70
N ILE A 189 7.65 -38.97 -14.07
CA ILE A 189 7.68 -37.68 -13.38
C ILE A 189 6.27 -37.12 -13.10
N ASN A 190 5.27 -37.38 -13.94
CA ASN A 190 3.92 -36.88 -13.74
C ASN A 190 3.19 -37.62 -12.62
N ASN A 191 3.42 -38.92 -12.47
CA ASN A 191 2.81 -39.70 -11.40
C ASN A 191 3.44 -39.38 -10.04
N LEU A 192 4.75 -39.17 -9.99
CA LEU A 192 5.41 -38.71 -8.76
C LEU A 192 4.95 -37.28 -8.38
N ARG A 193 4.79 -36.39 -9.37
CA ARG A 193 4.20 -35.06 -9.18
C ARG A 193 2.79 -35.15 -8.60
N ASN A 194 1.95 -36.05 -9.10
CA ASN A 194 0.59 -36.26 -8.59
C ASN A 194 0.57 -36.82 -7.16
N VAL A 195 1.52 -37.68 -6.78
CA VAL A 195 1.67 -38.18 -5.41
C VAL A 195 2.11 -37.04 -4.48
N ILE A 196 3.12 -36.25 -4.86
CA ILE A 196 3.58 -35.08 -4.11
C ILE A 196 2.45 -34.06 -3.97
N GLN A 197 1.72 -33.80 -5.05
CA GLN A 197 0.53 -32.95 -5.07
C GLN A 197 -0.51 -33.43 -4.04
N GLY A 198 -0.88 -34.71 -4.05
CA GLY A 198 -1.86 -35.26 -3.11
C GLY A 198 -1.40 -35.20 -1.65
N LEU A 199 -0.10 -35.38 -1.39
CA LEU A 199 0.48 -35.22 -0.06
C LEU A 199 0.42 -33.76 0.41
N LEU A 200 0.79 -32.81 -0.46
CA LEU A 200 0.74 -31.39 -0.18
C LEU A 200 -0.70 -30.89 0.05
N GLU A 201 -1.66 -31.31 -0.77
CA GLU A 201 -3.08 -30.96 -0.62
C GLU A 201 -3.67 -31.53 0.67
N LYS A 202 -3.34 -32.77 1.03
CA LYS A 202 -3.82 -33.43 2.26
C LYS A 202 -3.35 -32.69 3.51
N GLU A 203 -2.12 -32.19 3.54
CA GLU A 203 -1.61 -31.40 4.68
C GLU A 203 -2.05 -29.94 4.65
N ALA A 204 -2.18 -29.34 3.47
CA ALA A 204 -2.72 -27.99 3.31
C ALA A 204 -4.16 -27.88 3.79
N SER A 205 -4.99 -28.89 3.50
CA SER A 205 -6.40 -28.93 3.95
C SER A 205 -6.59 -28.98 5.46
N LYS A 206 -5.55 -29.35 6.23
CA LYS A 206 -5.56 -29.36 7.69
C LYS A 206 -5.14 -28.03 8.32
N THR A 207 -4.57 -27.12 7.52
CA THR A 207 -3.95 -25.90 8.04
C THR A 207 -4.88 -24.71 7.86
N VAL A 208 -5.72 -24.54 8.88
CA VAL A 208 -6.53 -23.36 9.10
C VAL A 208 -5.85 -22.56 10.20
N MET A 209 -5.45 -21.32 9.92
CA MET A 209 -4.96 -20.44 10.98
C MET A 209 -6.02 -19.40 11.31
N ASP A 210 -6.40 -19.33 12.58
CA ASP A 210 -7.16 -18.22 13.13
C ASP A 210 -6.20 -17.18 13.73
N ILE A 211 -6.31 -15.93 13.27
CA ILE A 211 -5.50 -14.81 13.70
C ILE A 211 -6.42 -13.76 14.31
N THR A 212 -6.21 -13.41 15.58
CA THR A 212 -6.89 -12.27 16.19
C THR A 212 -6.11 -10.99 15.94
N LEU A 213 -6.80 -10.00 15.38
CA LEU A 213 -6.29 -8.67 15.06
C LEU A 213 -7.09 -7.60 15.83
N PRO A 214 -6.61 -6.35 15.89
CA PRO A 214 -7.28 -5.30 16.65
C PRO A 214 -8.76 -5.10 16.30
N GLY A 215 -9.15 -5.29 15.04
CA GLY A 215 -10.53 -5.11 14.56
C GLY A 215 -11.35 -6.39 14.39
N GLY A 216 -10.79 -7.59 14.60
CA GLY A 216 -11.51 -8.84 14.33
C GLY A 216 -10.63 -10.09 14.30
N THR A 217 -11.13 -11.14 13.67
CA THR A 217 -10.40 -12.39 13.40
C THR A 217 -10.24 -12.62 11.90
N VAL A 218 -9.14 -13.24 11.52
CA VAL A 218 -8.86 -13.70 10.15
C VAL A 218 -8.59 -15.18 10.20
N LYS A 219 -9.34 -15.93 9.42
CA LYS A 219 -9.11 -17.33 9.16
C LYS A 219 -8.41 -17.46 7.81
N VAL A 220 -7.15 -17.87 7.85
CA VAL A 220 -6.35 -18.14 6.66
C VAL A 220 -6.63 -19.56 6.21
N LEU A 221 -6.97 -19.71 4.94
CA LEU A 221 -7.33 -20.98 4.33
C LEU A 221 -6.37 -21.24 3.17
N VAL A 222 -5.76 -22.42 3.13
CA VAL A 222 -5.02 -22.86 1.94
C VAL A 222 -6.03 -23.53 1.01
N ASP A 223 -6.35 -22.89 -0.12
CA ASP A 223 -7.34 -23.38 -1.07
C ASP A 223 -6.84 -24.62 -1.81
N THR A 224 -5.65 -24.51 -2.38
CA THR A 224 -5.07 -25.51 -3.28
C THR A 224 -3.57 -25.31 -3.27
N VAL A 225 -2.82 -26.41 -3.14
CA VAL A 225 -1.37 -26.43 -3.40
C VAL A 225 -1.18 -27.08 -4.74
N GLN A 226 -0.34 -26.54 -5.61
CA GLN A 226 -0.06 -27.03 -6.96
C GLN A 226 1.44 -27.28 -7.11
N CYS A 227 1.87 -28.47 -7.48
CA CYS A 227 3.26 -28.76 -7.81
C CYS A 227 3.50 -28.47 -9.31
N ASP A 228 4.12 -27.32 -9.59
CA ASP A 228 4.38 -26.83 -10.95
C ASP A 228 5.58 -27.54 -11.61
N LYS A 229 6.61 -27.87 -10.82
CA LYS A 229 7.82 -28.57 -11.30
C LYS A 229 8.24 -29.61 -10.28
N PHE A 230 8.59 -30.79 -10.77
CA PHE A 230 9.36 -31.79 -10.02
C PHE A 230 10.40 -32.38 -10.98
N ASP A 231 11.66 -32.24 -10.65
CA ASP A 231 12.80 -32.77 -11.40
C ASP A 231 13.51 -33.81 -10.52
N ILE A 232 13.46 -35.07 -10.95
CA ILE A 232 14.01 -36.19 -10.18
C ILE A 232 15.54 -36.22 -10.23
N GLU A 233 16.15 -35.69 -11.29
CA GLU A 233 17.61 -35.73 -11.46
C GLU A 233 18.29 -34.66 -10.61
N THR A 234 17.67 -33.47 -10.51
CA THR A 234 18.22 -32.35 -9.75
C THR A 234 17.62 -32.21 -8.35
N GLY A 235 16.52 -32.92 -8.07
CA GLY A 235 15.72 -32.74 -6.86
C GLY A 235 14.90 -31.44 -6.85
N ASP A 236 14.82 -30.69 -7.95
CA ASP A 236 14.11 -29.41 -7.99
C ASP A 236 12.60 -29.64 -7.83
N VAL A 237 12.00 -28.97 -6.85
CA VAL A 237 10.56 -28.89 -6.65
C VAL A 237 10.13 -27.44 -6.72
N ARG A 238 9.11 -27.15 -7.54
CA ARG A 238 8.38 -25.89 -7.51
C ARG A 238 6.94 -26.18 -7.16
N SER A 239 6.43 -25.58 -6.09
CA SER A 239 5.03 -25.68 -5.70
C SER A 239 4.43 -24.32 -5.41
N LYS A 240 3.12 -24.18 -5.62
CA LYS A 240 2.36 -22.95 -5.49
C LYS A 240 1.13 -23.18 -4.63
N ALA A 241 1.01 -22.50 -3.51
CA ALA A 241 -0.17 -22.57 -2.64
C ALA A 241 -1.04 -21.33 -2.82
N PHE A 242 -2.33 -21.48 -3.11
CA PHE A 242 -3.29 -20.39 -3.12
C PHE A 242 -3.90 -20.19 -1.75
N ILE A 243 -3.96 -18.95 -1.29
CA ILE A 243 -4.41 -18.58 0.04
C ILE A 243 -5.71 -17.79 -0.07
N SER A 244 -6.75 -18.22 0.63
CA SER A 244 -7.96 -17.45 0.89
C SER A 244 -7.98 -16.90 2.30
N LEU A 245 -8.70 -15.79 2.49
CA LEU A 245 -8.92 -15.19 3.81
C LEU A 245 -10.42 -15.13 4.09
N ASP A 246 -10.83 -15.64 5.24
CA ASP A 246 -12.16 -15.46 5.82
C ASP A 246 -12.04 -14.50 7.01
N VAL A 247 -12.47 -13.25 6.81
CA VAL A 247 -12.31 -12.15 7.75
C VAL A 247 -13.63 -11.91 8.49
N ASN A 248 -13.59 -11.87 9.82
CA ASN A 248 -14.74 -11.61 10.68
C ASN A 248 -14.40 -10.46 11.64
N LEU A 249 -15.10 -9.34 11.54
CA LEU A 249 -14.83 -8.15 12.33
C LEU A 249 -15.61 -8.14 13.65
N PHE A 250 -15.09 -7.44 14.66
CA PHE A 250 -15.80 -7.26 15.94
C PHE A 250 -17.07 -6.41 15.79
N SER A 251 -17.19 -5.63 14.72
CA SER A 251 -18.44 -4.94 14.35
C SER A 251 -19.54 -5.88 13.84
N GLY A 252 -19.23 -7.16 13.61
CA GLY A 252 -20.16 -8.16 13.06
C GLY A 252 -20.17 -8.25 11.53
N LYS A 253 -19.38 -7.43 10.81
CA LYS A 253 -19.16 -7.56 9.36
C LYS A 253 -18.22 -8.74 9.06
N SER A 254 -18.38 -9.38 7.90
CA SER A 254 -17.45 -10.40 7.43
C SER A 254 -17.21 -10.32 5.93
N ALA A 255 -16.05 -10.80 5.47
CA ALA A 255 -15.73 -10.92 4.06
C ALA A 255 -14.85 -12.13 3.76
N PHE A 256 -15.16 -12.79 2.65
CA PHE A 256 -14.35 -13.87 2.10
C PHE A 256 -13.55 -13.39 0.88
N PHE A 257 -12.24 -13.52 0.97
CA PHE A 257 -11.28 -13.20 -0.09
C PHE A 257 -10.76 -14.51 -0.67
N LYS A 258 -11.39 -14.97 -1.75
CA LYS A 258 -10.98 -16.20 -2.43
C LYS A 258 -9.65 -15.98 -3.18
N ARG A 259 -8.68 -16.88 -3.01
CA ARG A 259 -7.34 -16.79 -3.66
C ARG A 259 -6.72 -15.40 -3.53
N PHE A 260 -6.80 -14.83 -2.33
CA PHE A 260 -6.27 -13.52 -1.98
C PHE A 260 -4.82 -13.34 -2.43
N CYS A 261 -3.98 -14.37 -2.26
CA CYS A 261 -2.64 -14.40 -2.81
C CYS A 261 -2.22 -15.83 -3.15
N SER A 262 -1.07 -15.98 -3.79
CA SER A 262 -0.41 -17.27 -3.99
C SER A 262 1.02 -17.24 -3.47
N ILE A 263 1.49 -18.38 -2.95
CA ILE A 263 2.83 -18.54 -2.41
C ILE A 263 3.55 -19.57 -3.27
N GLU A 264 4.60 -19.16 -3.95
CA GLU A 264 5.48 -20.06 -4.68
C GLU A 264 6.65 -20.49 -3.79
N LEU A 265 6.96 -21.79 -3.79
CA LEU A 265 8.07 -22.44 -3.11
C LEU A 265 8.95 -23.10 -4.18
N GLU A 266 10.22 -22.73 -4.22
CA GLU A 266 11.26 -23.43 -4.99
C GLU A 266 12.23 -24.08 -4.01
N ALA A 267 12.33 -25.40 -4.04
CA ALA A 267 13.17 -26.17 -3.15
C ALA A 267 13.97 -27.21 -3.91
N ASP A 268 15.15 -27.52 -3.42
CA ASP A 268 15.87 -28.74 -3.77
C ASP A 268 15.58 -29.78 -2.69
N LEU A 269 15.19 -30.95 -3.14
CA LEU A 269 15.04 -32.11 -2.29
C LEU A 269 16.38 -32.83 -2.27
N PHE A 270 17.18 -32.57 -1.22
CA PHE A 270 18.39 -33.35 -0.97
C PHE A 270 18.14 -34.34 0.16
N ILE A 271 18.93 -35.40 0.18
CA ILE A 271 18.92 -36.29 1.32
C ILE A 271 20.29 -36.29 1.96
N ASP A 272 20.35 -35.81 3.20
CA ASP A 272 21.49 -36.01 4.09
C ASP A 272 21.43 -37.42 4.68
N GLU A 273 22.57 -38.11 4.67
CA GLU A 273 22.75 -39.48 5.16
C GLU A 273 22.65 -39.60 6.69
N THR A 274 22.74 -38.49 7.43
CA THR A 274 22.79 -38.50 8.90
C THR A 274 21.44 -38.36 9.60
N ASP A 275 20.43 -37.71 8.97
CA ASP A 275 19.20 -37.28 9.67
C ASP A 275 17.86 -37.47 8.89
N ASN A 276 17.82 -38.29 7.81
CA ASN A 276 16.61 -38.61 7.03
C ASN A 276 15.78 -37.40 6.54
N ILE A 277 16.13 -36.95 5.32
CA ILE A 277 15.47 -35.94 4.45
C ILE A 277 15.59 -34.49 4.93
N TRP A 278 16.29 -33.67 4.14
CA TRP A 278 16.26 -32.22 4.27
C TRP A 278 15.85 -31.59 2.94
N LEU A 279 14.69 -30.93 2.92
CA LEU A 279 14.41 -29.94 1.89
C LEU A 279 15.41 -28.78 2.06
N SER A 280 16.33 -28.61 1.11
CA SER A 280 17.14 -27.39 1.01
C SER A 280 16.41 -26.43 0.11
N VAL A 281 15.79 -25.39 0.69
CA VAL A 281 15.09 -24.38 -0.11
C VAL A 281 16.12 -23.67 -1.01
N LYS A 282 16.02 -23.89 -2.32
CA LYS A 282 16.94 -23.37 -3.34
C LYS A 282 16.66 -21.89 -3.53
N LYS A 283 17.13 -21.06 -2.58
CA LYS A 283 16.92 -19.61 -2.55
C LYS A 283 15.45 -19.27 -2.24
N ASN A 284 15.20 -18.63 -1.10
CA ASN A 284 13.86 -18.25 -0.63
C ASN A 284 13.16 -17.27 -1.60
N VAL A 285 12.51 -17.77 -2.66
CA VAL A 285 11.64 -16.97 -3.52
C VAL A 285 10.20 -17.21 -3.11
N PHE A 286 9.83 -16.72 -1.91
CA PHE A 286 8.42 -16.51 -1.58
C PHE A 286 7.91 -15.37 -2.46
N THR A 287 7.35 -15.70 -3.63
CA THR A 287 6.66 -14.70 -4.45
C THR A 287 5.20 -14.72 -4.08
N LEU A 288 4.73 -13.68 -3.39
CA LEU A 288 3.31 -13.35 -3.42
C LEU A 288 3.00 -12.88 -4.84
N LYS A 289 2.23 -13.67 -5.57
CA LYS A 289 1.67 -13.24 -6.86
C LYS A 289 0.18 -13.02 -6.69
N ASP A 290 -0.23 -11.87 -7.23
CA ASP A 290 -1.57 -11.27 -7.22
C ASP A 290 -2.00 -10.66 -5.87
N GLY A 291 -2.15 -9.33 -5.86
CA GLY A 291 -2.60 -8.56 -4.71
C GLY A 291 -1.77 -7.30 -4.42
N ASN A 292 -1.78 -6.34 -5.33
CA ASN A 292 -1.22 -4.98 -5.17
C ASN A 292 0.32 -4.97 -4.97
N GLU A 293 1.08 -4.67 -6.03
CA GLU A 293 2.56 -4.80 -6.09
C GLU A 293 3.31 -4.08 -4.96
N GLY A 294 2.77 -3.00 -4.41
CA GLY A 294 3.35 -2.29 -3.26
C GLY A 294 3.38 -3.13 -1.97
N LEU A 295 2.37 -3.96 -1.74
CA LEU A 295 2.25 -4.81 -0.56
C LEU A 295 3.32 -5.93 -0.55
N HIS A 296 3.78 -6.35 -1.73
CA HIS A 296 4.67 -7.51 -1.89
C HIS A 296 6.08 -7.28 -1.32
N LYS A 297 6.65 -6.07 -1.46
CA LYS A 297 8.08 -5.81 -1.14
C LYS A 297 8.34 -5.65 0.35
N GLU A 298 7.42 -5.01 1.08
CA GLU A 298 7.54 -4.80 2.53
C GLU A 298 7.22 -6.07 3.34
N ILE A 299 6.28 -6.90 2.88
CA ILE A 299 6.02 -8.22 3.48
C ILE A 299 7.27 -9.09 3.40
N ASN A 300 7.90 -9.17 2.23
CA ASN A 300 9.10 -9.99 2.02
C ASN A 300 10.26 -9.58 2.93
N GLY A 301 10.54 -8.28 3.09
CA GLY A 301 11.59 -7.79 4.00
C GLY A 301 11.32 -8.06 5.49
N TYR A 302 10.07 -8.24 5.88
CA TYR A 302 9.69 -8.52 7.26
C TYR A 302 9.68 -10.01 7.59
N ILE A 303 9.29 -10.85 6.63
CA ILE A 303 9.47 -12.31 6.68
C ILE A 303 10.95 -12.64 6.91
N GLU A 304 11.83 -12.01 6.15
CA GLU A 304 13.29 -12.18 6.27
C GLU A 304 13.79 -11.83 7.68
N LYS A 305 13.34 -10.69 8.24
CA LYS A 305 13.70 -10.27 9.61
C LYS A 305 13.25 -11.25 10.69
N GLU A 306 12.03 -11.79 10.61
CA GLU A 306 11.52 -12.74 11.60
C GLU A 306 12.18 -14.12 11.48
N LEU A 307 12.51 -14.58 10.26
CA LEU A 307 13.30 -15.79 10.04
C LEU A 307 14.69 -15.66 10.67
N VAL A 308 15.38 -14.53 10.47
CA VAL A 308 16.68 -14.24 11.09
C VAL A 308 16.57 -14.20 12.61
N LYS A 309 15.49 -13.62 13.15
CA LYS A 309 15.26 -13.51 14.60
C LYS A 309 14.96 -14.87 15.25
N LYS A 310 14.19 -15.74 14.60
CA LYS A 310 13.74 -17.03 15.17
C LYS A 310 14.78 -18.14 15.03
N PHE A 311 15.53 -18.17 13.93
CA PHE A 311 16.47 -19.25 13.63
C PHE A 311 17.95 -18.87 13.79
N GLY A 312 18.25 -17.58 13.91
CA GLY A 312 19.61 -17.06 13.98
C GLY A 312 20.27 -17.00 12.59
N LYS A 313 20.98 -15.88 12.33
CA LYS A 313 21.62 -15.62 11.03
C LYS A 313 22.59 -16.74 10.61
N GLU A 314 23.30 -17.36 11.56
CA GLU A 314 24.28 -18.43 11.29
C GLU A 314 23.65 -19.77 10.86
N LYS A 315 22.44 -20.09 11.33
CA LYS A 315 21.71 -21.31 10.92
C LYS A 315 21.14 -21.19 9.51
N LEU A 316 20.74 -19.97 9.12
CA LEU A 316 20.36 -19.63 7.76
C LEU A 316 21.56 -19.63 6.80
N ILE A 317 22.75 -19.23 7.26
CA ILE A 317 24.00 -19.28 6.46
C ILE A 317 24.44 -20.73 6.17
N LYS A 318 24.17 -21.68 7.07
CA LYS A 318 24.39 -23.13 6.80
C LYS A 318 23.40 -23.72 5.77
N LEU A 319 22.27 -23.07 5.53
CA LEU A 319 21.27 -23.43 4.52
C LEU A 319 21.42 -22.63 3.21
N GLY A 320 22.46 -21.78 3.08
CA GLY A 320 22.74 -20.98 1.89
C GLY A 320 23.61 -19.76 2.19
N GLY A 321 24.70 -19.60 1.45
CA GLY A 321 25.83 -18.73 1.81
C GLY A 321 25.57 -17.22 1.87
N GLY A 322 26.16 -16.61 2.92
CA GLY A 322 26.83 -15.29 2.94
C GLY A 322 26.03 -14.01 2.70
N ILE A 323 25.73 -13.26 3.79
CA ILE A 323 25.50 -11.80 3.73
C ILE A 323 26.19 -11.11 4.91
N GLU A 324 27.18 -10.26 4.62
CA GLU A 324 27.92 -9.41 5.56
C GLU A 324 27.32 -7.99 5.59
N ILE A 325 27.00 -7.44 6.78
CA ILE A 325 27.03 -5.98 7.03
C ILE A 325 27.38 -5.73 8.52
N LYS A 326 28.33 -4.82 8.72
CA LYS A 326 28.86 -4.24 9.96
C LYS A 326 27.93 -3.18 10.56
N GLY A 327 27.89 -3.11 11.90
CA GLY A 327 27.37 -1.96 12.64
C GLY A 327 27.19 -2.25 14.14
N ALA A 328 28.05 -1.67 14.97
CA ALA A 328 28.07 -1.76 16.44
C ALA A 328 27.21 -0.62 17.09
N PRO A 329 27.16 -0.46 18.42
CA PRO A 329 26.03 -0.87 19.25
C PRO A 329 25.25 0.31 19.88
N ALA A 330 24.00 0.05 20.29
CA ALA A 330 23.24 0.90 21.18
C ALA A 330 23.33 0.39 22.62
N SER A 331 23.66 1.26 23.59
CA SER A 331 23.61 0.96 25.02
C SER A 331 22.62 1.85 25.77
N ASN A 332 21.71 1.17 26.47
CA ASN A 332 21.13 1.47 27.79
C ASN A 332 20.16 2.64 27.96
N LEU A 333 18.89 2.28 28.11
CA LEU A 333 17.92 2.95 28.98
C LEU A 333 18.09 2.45 30.42
N SER A 334 18.11 3.36 31.39
CA SER A 334 17.68 3.10 32.77
C SER A 334 17.14 4.37 33.45
N ASP A 335 15.91 4.22 33.94
CA ASP A 335 15.34 4.69 35.21
C ASP A 335 15.01 6.16 35.56
N ARG A 336 13.70 6.29 35.88
CA ARG A 336 13.04 7.03 36.99
C ARG A 336 12.99 8.56 36.95
N VAL A 337 11.80 9.13 37.20
CA VAL A 337 11.41 9.74 38.51
C VAL A 337 9.88 9.99 38.54
N LYS A 338 9.27 9.70 39.70
CA LYS A 338 7.89 10.03 40.12
C LYS A 338 7.87 11.38 40.87
N ASN A 339 6.66 11.95 40.96
CA ASN A 339 6.21 13.14 41.72
C ASN A 339 6.25 14.42 40.86
N GLY A 340 5.25 15.28 40.80
CA GLY A 340 3.97 15.42 41.50
C GLY A 340 3.45 16.84 41.25
N PHE A 341 2.20 17.08 41.64
CA PHE A 341 1.52 18.37 41.87
C PHE A 341 0.72 19.07 40.74
N SER A 342 -0.54 19.27 41.14
CA SER A 342 -1.41 20.45 41.01
C SER A 342 -1.90 20.88 39.64
N GLN A 343 -3.21 20.70 39.47
CA GLN A 343 -4.04 21.59 38.66
C GLN A 343 -3.92 23.04 39.12
N PRO A 344 -4.06 23.98 38.18
CA PRO A 344 -4.92 25.12 38.40
C PRO A 344 -5.99 25.20 37.30
N SER A 345 -7.23 25.09 37.76
CA SER A 345 -8.38 25.78 37.19
C SER A 345 -8.10 27.30 37.13
N SER A 346 -8.24 27.92 35.96
CA SER A 346 -9.04 29.16 35.79
C SER A 346 -9.05 29.64 34.34
N PRO A 347 -10.10 30.36 33.93
CA PRO A 347 -10.45 30.65 32.55
C PRO A 347 -9.74 31.89 32.00
N CYS A 348 -9.57 31.92 30.68
CA CYS A 348 -9.17 33.11 29.95
C CYS A 348 -10.09 34.30 30.26
N PRO A 349 -9.52 35.52 30.37
CA PRO A 349 -10.29 36.73 30.64
C PRO A 349 -11.15 37.10 29.43
N VAL A 350 -12.43 37.32 29.70
CA VAL A 350 -13.35 38.05 28.84
C VAL A 350 -12.78 39.47 28.67
N ILE A 351 -12.32 39.79 27.46
CA ILE A 351 -12.07 41.17 27.07
C ILE A 351 -13.42 41.76 26.69
N GLN A 352 -14.06 42.41 27.67
CA GLN A 352 -15.09 43.41 27.41
C GLN A 352 -14.40 44.68 26.93
N GLY A 353 -14.52 44.95 25.64
CA GLY A 353 -14.23 46.25 25.03
C GLY A 353 -15.46 46.71 24.26
N ASN A 354 -16.25 47.60 24.87
CA ASN A 354 -17.34 48.32 24.25
C ASN A 354 -16.82 49.28 23.18
N GLU A 355 -17.34 49.19 21.95
CA GLU A 355 -17.94 50.29 21.17
C GLU A 355 -18.13 49.87 19.71
N ILE A 356 -19.35 49.43 19.34
CA ILE A 356 -20.06 49.94 18.16
C ILE A 356 -21.57 49.92 18.51
N THR A 357 -22.21 51.08 18.50
CA THR A 357 -23.68 51.25 18.48
C THR A 357 -24.00 52.30 17.41
N PRO A 358 -25.28 52.51 17.06
CA PRO A 358 -26.26 51.65 16.39
C PRO A 358 -26.30 51.98 14.88
N GLU A 359 -26.33 50.98 13.99
CA GLU A 359 -26.50 51.17 12.53
C GLU A 359 -25.57 52.24 11.91
N GLN A 360 -24.31 51.83 11.70
CA GLN A 360 -23.23 52.54 10.98
C GLN A 360 -23.74 53.66 10.04
N GLU A 361 -23.16 54.87 10.18
CA GLU A 361 -23.28 55.95 9.20
C GLU A 361 -23.30 55.34 7.80
N PHE A 362 -24.43 55.51 7.13
CA PHE A 362 -24.80 54.88 5.88
C PHE A 362 -23.58 54.69 4.95
N VAL A 363 -23.20 53.43 4.66
CA VAL A 363 -22.10 53.12 3.72
C VAL A 363 -22.53 53.64 2.35
N LYS A 364 -22.16 54.87 1.99
CA LYS A 364 -22.60 55.47 0.72
C LYS A 364 -21.89 54.86 -0.49
N GLU A 365 -20.68 54.36 -0.29
CA GLU A 365 -19.81 53.79 -1.31
C GLU A 365 -18.87 52.74 -0.68
N ASN A 366 -18.27 51.89 -1.51
CA ASN A 366 -17.27 50.92 -1.07
C ASN A 366 -15.93 51.63 -0.81
N SER A 367 -15.44 51.54 0.43
CA SER A 367 -14.16 52.10 0.86
C SER A 367 -13.16 51.01 1.28
N LEU A 368 -13.45 49.73 1.02
CA LEU A 368 -12.53 48.62 1.30
C LEU A 368 -11.26 48.73 0.44
N ASN A 369 -10.08 48.60 1.06
CA ASN A 369 -8.79 48.75 0.38
C ASN A 369 -7.97 47.44 0.35
N ARG A 370 -8.65 46.30 0.15
CA ARG A 370 -8.04 44.97 0.01
C ARG A 370 -8.66 44.23 -1.18
N PRO A 371 -8.58 44.79 -2.41
CA PRO A 371 -9.42 44.39 -3.54
C PRO A 371 -9.25 42.92 -3.98
N GLY A 372 -8.09 42.31 -3.73
CA GLY A 372 -7.80 40.90 -3.99
C GLY A 372 -8.30 39.94 -2.90
N ASP A 373 -8.82 40.45 -1.77
CA ASP A 373 -9.31 39.60 -0.70
C ASP A 373 -10.77 39.16 -0.96
N PRO A 374 -11.04 37.85 -0.86
CA PRO A 374 -12.39 37.30 -0.99
C PRO A 374 -13.20 37.52 0.29
N ILE A 375 -14.51 37.63 0.11
CA ILE A 375 -15.50 37.50 1.19
C ILE A 375 -16.11 36.11 1.06
N VAL A 376 -15.88 35.26 2.06
CA VAL A 376 -16.42 33.89 2.13
C VAL A 376 -17.35 33.83 3.33
N ILE A 377 -18.63 33.59 3.10
CA ILE A 377 -19.64 33.35 4.14
C ILE A 377 -20.20 31.95 4.00
N LYS A 378 -20.77 31.41 5.09
CA LYS A 378 -21.39 30.08 5.09
C LYS A 378 -22.87 30.18 4.81
N GLY A 379 -23.44 29.14 4.21
CA GLY A 379 -24.88 29.09 3.99
C GLY A 379 -25.68 29.19 5.31
N GLN A 380 -25.15 28.68 6.43
CA GLN A 380 -25.73 28.91 7.76
C GLN A 380 -25.89 30.40 8.12
N ASP A 381 -25.02 31.29 7.62
CA ASP A 381 -25.05 32.72 7.92
C ASP A 381 -26.15 33.43 7.12
N ILE A 382 -26.59 32.84 6.00
CA ILE A 382 -27.60 33.38 5.09
C ILE A 382 -28.90 32.58 5.10
N SER A 383 -29.26 32.00 6.25
CA SER A 383 -30.42 31.10 6.45
C SER A 383 -31.75 31.52 5.81
N ALA A 384 -31.97 32.81 5.58
CA ALA A 384 -33.14 33.32 4.85
C ALA A 384 -33.22 32.83 3.39
N LEU A 385 -32.10 32.39 2.81
CA LEU A 385 -31.96 31.88 1.44
C LEU A 385 -31.77 30.35 1.40
N ASN A 386 -31.78 29.64 2.52
CA ASN A 386 -31.60 28.18 2.53
C ASN A 386 -32.70 27.46 1.74
N GLY A 387 -32.33 26.37 1.09
CA GLY A 387 -33.25 25.54 0.31
C GLY A 387 -33.48 26.00 -1.14
N ILE A 388 -32.89 27.13 -1.57
CA ILE A 388 -32.85 27.48 -3.00
C ILE A 388 -31.85 26.58 -3.72
N ASN A 389 -31.99 26.44 -5.04
CA ASN A 389 -30.94 25.83 -5.84
C ASN A 389 -29.71 26.76 -5.84
N PRO A 390 -28.47 26.27 -5.60
CA PRO A 390 -27.26 27.09 -5.62
C PRO A 390 -27.14 28.01 -6.85
N ASP A 391 -27.54 27.54 -8.04
CA ASP A 391 -27.48 28.29 -9.30
C ASP A 391 -28.48 29.49 -9.35
N GLU A 392 -29.45 29.54 -8.42
CA GLU A 392 -30.42 30.64 -8.33
C GLU A 392 -29.93 31.81 -7.46
N LEU A 393 -28.82 31.64 -6.73
CA LEU A 393 -28.25 32.70 -5.89
C LEU A 393 -27.50 33.72 -6.76
N VAL A 394 -27.88 35.00 -6.69
CA VAL A 394 -27.18 36.10 -7.38
C VAL A 394 -26.82 37.21 -6.40
N ALA A 395 -25.73 37.93 -6.69
CA ALA A 395 -25.27 39.03 -5.87
C ALA A 395 -25.33 40.38 -6.60
N PHE A 396 -25.55 41.43 -5.82
CA PHE A 396 -25.60 42.80 -6.28
C PHE A 396 -24.83 43.74 -5.37
N LYS A 397 -24.30 44.80 -5.97
CA LYS A 397 -23.85 46.00 -5.26
C LYS A 397 -24.77 47.18 -5.58
N TYR A 398 -24.81 48.15 -4.68
CA TYR A 398 -25.48 49.42 -4.92
C TYR A 398 -24.45 50.54 -5.15
N ASP A 399 -24.56 51.23 -6.28
CA ASP A 399 -23.67 52.33 -6.68
C ASP A 399 -24.44 53.32 -7.55
N GLY A 400 -25.25 54.16 -6.90
CA GLY A 400 -26.27 55.01 -7.55
C GLY A 400 -27.42 54.25 -8.21
N GLY A 401 -27.42 52.92 -8.08
CA GLY A 401 -28.34 51.97 -8.70
C GLY A 401 -27.82 50.54 -8.55
N TRP A 402 -28.69 49.56 -8.79
CA TRP A 402 -28.35 48.14 -8.69
C TRP A 402 -27.42 47.72 -9.83
N LYS A 403 -26.31 47.07 -9.48
CA LYS A 403 -25.39 46.45 -10.42
C LYS A 403 -25.11 45.02 -9.96
N GLN A 404 -25.36 44.06 -10.85
CA GLN A 404 -25.03 42.67 -10.55
C GLN A 404 -23.50 42.53 -10.42
N ILE A 405 -23.07 41.65 -9.53
CA ILE A 405 -21.67 41.28 -9.34
C ILE A 405 -21.52 39.76 -9.37
N PRO A 406 -20.31 39.25 -9.66
CA PRO A 406 -20.08 37.81 -9.62
C PRO A 406 -20.26 37.26 -8.21
N VAL A 407 -20.92 36.13 -8.11
CA VAL A 407 -21.01 35.31 -6.90
C VAL A 407 -20.81 33.86 -7.27
N GLN A 408 -20.31 33.07 -6.33
CA GLN A 408 -20.09 31.65 -6.49
C GLN A 408 -20.59 30.93 -5.24
N VAL A 409 -21.29 29.81 -5.44
CA VAL A 409 -21.61 28.87 -4.38
C VAL A 409 -20.73 27.64 -4.59
N ASP A 410 -19.91 27.33 -3.60
CA ASP A 410 -19.08 26.13 -3.60
C ASP A 410 -19.71 25.10 -2.64
N GLU A 411 -20.27 24.04 -3.22
CA GLU A 411 -20.92 22.96 -2.49
C GLU A 411 -19.92 22.23 -1.57
N ARG A 412 -20.32 21.97 -0.32
CA ARG A 412 -19.50 21.24 0.66
C ARG A 412 -20.35 20.27 1.45
N ALA A 413 -19.87 19.03 1.57
CA ALA A 413 -20.51 18.01 2.38
C ALA A 413 -19.52 17.27 3.28
N VAL A 414 -20.06 16.66 4.33
CA VAL A 414 -19.35 15.64 5.14
C VAL A 414 -19.32 14.33 4.36
N VAL A 415 -18.16 13.97 3.81
CA VAL A 415 -17.96 12.77 2.98
C VAL A 415 -17.02 11.80 3.69
N SER A 416 -17.33 10.50 3.67
CA SER A 416 -16.43 9.49 4.21
C SER A 416 -15.20 9.30 3.31
N VAL A 417 -14.02 9.16 3.92
CA VAL A 417 -12.76 8.94 3.20
C VAL A 417 -12.85 7.71 2.29
N ALA A 418 -13.50 6.64 2.77
CA ALA A 418 -13.77 5.45 1.96
C ALA A 418 -14.42 5.79 0.60
N LYS A 419 -15.45 6.64 0.63
CA LYS A 419 -16.17 7.06 -0.58
C LYS A 419 -15.26 7.89 -1.49
N ILE A 420 -14.48 8.82 -0.93
CA ILE A 420 -13.54 9.66 -1.68
C ILE A 420 -12.50 8.80 -2.45
N TYR A 421 -12.03 7.71 -1.83
CA TYR A 421 -11.09 6.77 -2.45
C TYR A 421 -11.72 5.75 -3.40
N ASN A 422 -13.04 5.80 -3.59
CA ASN A 422 -13.81 4.76 -4.27
C ASN A 422 -13.52 3.35 -3.70
N ALA A 423 -13.34 3.27 -2.37
CA ALA A 423 -12.96 2.04 -1.70
C ALA A 423 -14.13 1.03 -1.73
N SER A 424 -13.85 -0.18 -2.20
CA SER A 424 -14.82 -1.27 -2.09
C SER A 424 -15.09 -1.64 -0.63
N GLU A 425 -16.25 -2.20 -0.35
CA GLU A 425 -16.61 -2.72 0.98
C GLU A 425 -15.55 -3.69 1.53
N LYS A 426 -14.94 -4.49 0.66
CA LYS A 426 -13.84 -5.39 1.00
C LYS A 426 -12.59 -4.64 1.50
N ILE A 427 -12.23 -3.52 0.87
CA ILE A 427 -11.11 -2.67 1.32
C ILE A 427 -11.44 -2.08 2.68
N MET A 428 -12.68 -1.63 2.90
CA MET A 428 -13.10 -1.08 4.20
C MET A 428 -13.04 -2.10 5.32
N ILE A 429 -13.39 -3.36 5.04
CA ILE A 429 -13.24 -4.45 5.99
C ILE A 429 -11.76 -4.65 6.36
N LEU A 430 -10.83 -4.55 5.41
CA LEU A 430 -9.39 -4.64 5.70
C LEU A 430 -8.87 -3.44 6.50
N PHE A 431 -9.41 -2.25 6.29
CA PHE A 431 -9.09 -1.06 7.09
C PHE A 431 -9.53 -1.24 8.54
N GLU A 432 -10.78 -1.64 8.73
CA GLU A 432 -11.35 -1.90 10.06
C GLU A 432 -10.57 -3.01 10.78
N LEU A 433 -10.23 -4.09 10.06
CA LEU A 433 -9.40 -5.18 10.57
C LEU A 433 -8.03 -4.70 11.07
N ALA A 434 -7.44 -3.71 10.39
CA ALA A 434 -6.18 -3.08 10.78
C ALA A 434 -6.31 -2.13 11.99
N GLY A 435 -7.50 -2.03 12.58
CA GLY A 435 -7.83 -1.13 13.69
C GLY A 435 -7.95 0.33 13.25
N ARG A 436 -8.27 0.58 11.98
CA ARG A 436 -8.54 1.92 11.45
C ARG A 436 -10.03 2.11 11.28
N ASN A 437 -10.51 3.30 11.62
CA ASN A 437 -11.90 3.66 11.38
C ASN A 437 -12.00 4.47 10.09
N ASP A 438 -13.06 4.25 9.32
CA ASP A 438 -13.47 5.24 8.33
C ASP A 438 -13.79 6.54 9.06
N VAL A 439 -13.36 7.65 8.48
CA VAL A 439 -13.63 8.98 9.02
C VAL A 439 -14.33 9.79 7.95
N SER A 440 -15.29 10.59 8.38
CA SER A 440 -15.92 11.56 7.51
C SER A 440 -15.32 12.93 7.75
N ILE A 441 -15.14 13.67 6.67
CA ILE A 441 -14.51 14.98 6.66
C ILE A 441 -15.35 15.94 5.83
N LEU A 442 -15.43 17.18 6.27
CA LEU A 442 -16.07 18.25 5.51
C LEU A 442 -15.11 18.69 4.40
N THR A 443 -15.49 18.47 3.14
CA THR A 443 -14.67 18.80 1.96
C THR A 443 -15.55 19.36 0.84
N TYR A 444 -14.93 20.02 -0.14
CA TYR A 444 -15.63 20.43 -1.36
C TYR A 444 -16.12 19.20 -2.13
N THR A 445 -17.33 19.30 -2.67
CA THR A 445 -17.94 18.23 -3.47
C THR A 445 -17.91 18.59 -4.95
N ASP A 446 -17.66 17.59 -5.79
CA ASP A 446 -17.67 17.73 -7.24
C ASP A 446 -18.30 16.48 -7.88
N ARG A 447 -19.32 16.71 -8.72
CA ARG A 447 -20.03 15.64 -9.43
C ARG A 447 -19.10 14.83 -10.34
N ASN A 448 -17.96 15.36 -10.73
CA ASN A 448 -16.97 14.70 -11.59
C ASN A 448 -15.92 13.91 -10.80
N THR A 449 -15.90 13.99 -9.46
CA THR A 449 -15.02 13.18 -8.61
C THR A 449 -15.80 12.11 -7.83
N PHE A 450 -15.11 11.33 -6.98
CA PHE A 450 -15.75 10.31 -6.15
C PHE A 450 -16.46 10.88 -4.92
N THR A 451 -16.28 12.16 -4.58
CA THR A 451 -17.17 12.81 -3.59
C THR A 451 -18.61 12.83 -4.08
N LEU A 452 -18.78 12.90 -5.42
CA LEU A 452 -20.01 13.31 -6.10
C LEU A 452 -20.36 14.76 -5.74
N GLY A 453 -21.49 15.25 -6.21
CA GLY A 453 -22.03 16.53 -5.73
C GLY A 453 -22.60 16.39 -4.32
N ASP A 454 -23.02 17.51 -3.76
CA ASP A 454 -23.63 17.53 -2.45
C ASP A 454 -24.85 16.60 -2.36
N PRO A 455 -24.96 15.76 -1.30
CA PRO A 455 -26.18 15.02 -1.01
C PRO A 455 -27.42 15.91 -0.86
N ASP A 456 -27.29 17.11 -0.27
CA ASP A 456 -28.31 18.15 -0.32
C ASP A 456 -28.08 19.03 -1.54
N LYS A 457 -28.98 18.93 -2.53
CA LYS A 457 -28.84 19.67 -3.79
C LYS A 457 -29.24 21.15 -3.68
N THR A 458 -29.60 21.60 -2.49
CA THR A 458 -30.03 22.95 -2.21
C THR A 458 -28.98 23.64 -1.36
N LEU A 459 -28.93 24.98 -1.45
CA LEU A 459 -28.07 25.78 -0.60
C LEU A 459 -28.34 25.48 0.87
N ASP A 460 -27.34 24.96 1.57
CA ASP A 460 -27.48 24.46 2.95
C ASP A 460 -26.50 25.13 3.94
N SER A 461 -26.15 24.48 5.06
CA SER A 461 -25.36 25.12 6.11
C SER A 461 -23.86 25.20 5.83
N ASP A 462 -23.30 24.21 5.12
CA ASP A 462 -21.86 24.00 4.97
C ASP A 462 -21.30 24.64 3.71
N ASP A 463 -22.15 24.90 2.73
CA ASP A 463 -21.86 25.61 1.50
C ASP A 463 -21.15 26.95 1.74
N GLU A 464 -20.26 27.29 0.81
CA GLU A 464 -19.57 28.57 0.81
C GLU A 464 -20.11 29.49 -0.27
N ILE A 465 -20.45 30.71 0.12
CA ILE A 465 -20.86 31.78 -0.80
C ILE A 465 -19.72 32.78 -0.87
N VAL A 466 -19.23 33.04 -2.08
CA VAL A 466 -18.02 33.82 -2.31
C VAL A 466 -18.22 34.91 -3.33
N PHE A 467 -17.66 36.08 -3.02
CA PHE A 467 -17.53 37.23 -3.92
C PHE A 467 -16.29 38.05 -3.50
N MET A 468 -15.80 38.95 -4.37
CA MET A 468 -14.59 39.73 -4.07
C MET A 468 -14.92 41.03 -3.35
N SER A 469 -14.07 41.47 -2.42
CA SER A 469 -14.25 42.73 -1.70
C SER A 469 -14.30 43.97 -2.63
N LYS A 470 -13.54 43.94 -3.74
CA LYS A 470 -13.57 44.99 -4.79
C LYS A 470 -14.94 45.15 -5.46
N ASP A 471 -15.78 44.13 -5.39
CA ASP A 471 -17.13 44.14 -5.97
C ASP A 471 -18.19 44.66 -4.99
N ALA A 472 -17.85 44.97 -3.75
CA ALA A 472 -18.80 45.60 -2.83
C ALA A 472 -19.20 47.01 -3.30
N GLY A 473 -20.34 47.50 -2.78
CA GLY A 473 -20.86 48.84 -3.01
C GLY A 473 -21.32 49.51 -1.72
N GLY A 474 -22.18 50.52 -1.87
CA GLY A 474 -22.87 51.17 -0.77
C GLY A 474 -24.20 50.51 -0.40
N MET A 475 -24.96 51.18 0.48
CA MET A 475 -26.33 50.86 0.83
C MET A 475 -27.31 51.71 -0.02
N PRO A 476 -28.48 51.19 -0.42
CA PRO A 476 -29.54 51.96 -1.05
C PRO A 476 -30.32 52.77 -0.03
N ALA A 477 -30.69 54.02 -0.36
CA ALA A 477 -31.31 54.94 0.60
C ALA A 477 -32.67 54.43 1.07
N ASP A 478 -33.40 53.79 0.16
CA ASP A 478 -34.68 53.15 0.40
C ASP A 478 -34.61 51.69 -0.05
N PHE A 479 -35.45 50.85 0.56
CA PHE A 479 -35.62 49.47 0.12
C PHE A 479 -36.11 49.45 -1.34
N SER A 480 -35.36 48.72 -2.17
CA SER A 480 -35.75 48.35 -3.52
C SER A 480 -35.11 47.02 -3.89
N GLU A 481 -35.70 46.33 -4.85
CA GLU A 481 -35.17 45.09 -5.41
C GLU A 481 -34.59 45.35 -6.81
N PRO A 482 -33.48 44.71 -7.19
CA PRO A 482 -32.97 44.76 -8.56
C PRO A 482 -33.94 44.08 -9.55
N ALA A 483 -33.83 44.38 -10.84
CA ALA A 483 -34.56 43.64 -11.86
C ALA A 483 -34.03 42.20 -11.98
N GLY A 484 -34.90 41.24 -12.31
CA GLY A 484 -34.53 39.83 -12.54
C GLY A 484 -34.44 38.97 -11.27
N VAL A 485 -34.90 39.48 -10.12
CA VAL A 485 -34.99 38.70 -8.87
C VAL A 485 -36.44 38.41 -8.49
N THR A 486 -36.65 37.30 -7.80
CA THR A 486 -37.97 36.96 -7.26
C THR A 486 -38.25 37.79 -6.02
N THR A 487 -39.50 38.26 -5.85
CA THR A 487 -39.96 38.82 -4.58
C THR A 487 -39.86 37.76 -3.49
N GLY A 488 -39.12 38.04 -2.42
CA GLY A 488 -38.85 37.03 -1.39
C GLY A 488 -37.77 37.45 -0.41
N PRO A 489 -37.27 36.51 0.42
CA PRO A 489 -36.17 36.80 1.33
C PRO A 489 -34.93 37.16 0.52
N ALA A 490 -34.29 38.26 0.92
CA ALA A 490 -32.96 38.64 0.46
C ALA A 490 -32.07 38.87 1.67
N VAL A 491 -30.76 38.91 1.44
CA VAL A 491 -29.77 39.07 2.50
C VAL A 491 -28.87 40.25 2.18
N ARG A 492 -28.62 41.07 3.19
CA ARG A 492 -27.61 42.12 3.17
C ARG A 492 -26.38 41.64 3.93
N VAL A 493 -25.22 41.77 3.29
CA VAL A 493 -23.90 41.47 3.85
C VAL A 493 -23.13 42.77 3.99
N VAL A 494 -22.88 43.18 5.22
CA VAL A 494 -22.07 44.36 5.56
C VAL A 494 -20.66 43.90 5.91
N ILE A 495 -19.68 44.55 5.29
CA ILE A 495 -18.26 44.21 5.39
C ILE A 495 -17.56 45.40 6.02
N SER A 496 -16.70 45.14 7.00
CA SER A 496 -15.86 46.16 7.63
C SER A 496 -14.43 45.66 7.80
N ASP A 497 -13.46 46.52 7.53
CA ASP A 497 -12.04 46.22 7.69
C ASP A 497 -11.60 46.51 9.13
N PRO A 498 -11.17 45.51 9.92
CA PRO A 498 -10.66 45.77 11.26
C PRO A 498 -9.35 46.58 11.27
N LEU A 499 -8.61 46.63 10.16
CA LEU A 499 -7.35 47.39 10.04
C LEU A 499 -7.57 48.82 9.54
N ASP A 500 -8.70 49.11 8.90
CA ASP A 500 -9.10 50.45 8.50
C ASP A 500 -10.51 50.77 9.01
N LYS A 501 -10.59 51.60 10.06
CA LYS A 501 -11.87 52.00 10.67
C LYS A 501 -12.85 52.67 9.69
N LYS A 502 -12.38 53.15 8.53
CA LYS A 502 -13.21 53.73 7.47
C LYS A 502 -13.53 52.76 6.35
N GLY A 503 -12.87 51.61 6.29
CA GLY A 503 -13.07 50.58 5.27
C GLY A 503 -14.36 49.83 5.50
N CYS A 504 -15.35 50.09 4.65
CA CYS A 504 -16.65 49.42 4.70
C CYS A 504 -17.21 49.20 3.29
N GLY A 505 -18.05 48.19 3.16
CA GLY A 505 -18.71 47.85 1.90
C GLY A 505 -19.97 47.01 2.16
N CYS A 506 -20.85 46.96 1.18
CA CYS A 506 -22.09 46.21 1.26
C CYS A 506 -22.34 45.39 -0.01
N VAL A 507 -22.83 44.17 0.16
CA VAL A 507 -23.29 43.27 -0.90
C VAL A 507 -24.68 42.75 -0.54
N TYR A 508 -25.49 42.48 -1.55
CA TYR A 508 -26.85 41.99 -1.42
C TYR A 508 -27.02 40.69 -2.18
N LEU A 509 -27.58 39.68 -1.54
CA LEU A 509 -27.82 38.36 -2.09
C LEU A 509 -29.33 38.16 -2.29
N PHE A 510 -29.70 37.70 -3.48
CA PHE A 510 -31.09 37.48 -3.88
C PHE A 510 -31.23 36.14 -4.58
N ARG A 511 -32.47 35.66 -4.66
CA ARG A 511 -32.87 34.59 -5.57
C ARG A 511 -33.30 35.19 -6.93
N GLN A 512 -32.73 34.70 -8.02
CA GLN A 512 -33.06 35.13 -9.38
C GLN A 512 -34.33 34.47 -9.95
N ASP A 513 -34.95 35.07 -10.97
CA ASP A 513 -36.23 34.63 -11.58
C ASP A 513 -36.11 33.75 -12.84
N GLY A 514 -34.89 33.38 -13.20
CA GLY A 514 -34.52 32.65 -14.41
C GLY A 514 -33.79 33.51 -15.46
N THR A 515 -33.68 34.83 -15.26
CA THR A 515 -33.12 35.76 -16.26
C THR A 515 -31.68 36.22 -16.00
N LEU A 516 -31.10 35.85 -14.85
CA LEU A 516 -29.76 36.29 -14.43
C LEU A 516 -28.79 35.10 -14.37
N ASP A 517 -27.49 35.42 -14.41
CA ASP A 517 -26.40 34.45 -14.32
C ASP A 517 -25.42 34.84 -13.20
N GLN A 518 -24.95 33.87 -12.40
CA GLN A 518 -24.10 34.12 -11.23
C GLN A 518 -22.78 34.81 -11.57
N SER A 519 -22.28 34.65 -12.80
CA SER A 519 -21.03 35.26 -13.25
C SER A 519 -21.15 36.77 -13.45
N ALA A 520 -22.37 37.29 -13.63
CA ALA A 520 -22.60 38.67 -14.08
C ALA A 520 -21.75 39.05 -15.31
N GLY A 521 -21.48 38.07 -16.20
CA GLY A 521 -20.65 38.25 -17.39
C GLY A 521 -19.15 38.36 -17.12
N LYS A 522 -18.67 37.98 -15.93
CA LYS A 522 -17.25 38.00 -15.56
C LYS A 522 -16.77 36.61 -15.14
N GLN A 523 -15.51 36.33 -15.42
CA GLN A 523 -14.80 35.17 -14.91
C GLN A 523 -13.40 35.62 -14.47
N TYR A 524 -13.15 35.63 -13.17
CA TYR A 524 -11.87 36.11 -12.62
C TYR A 524 -10.73 35.10 -12.78
N VAL A 525 -11.06 33.81 -12.83
CA VAL A 525 -10.08 32.74 -12.92
C VAL A 525 -10.52 31.74 -13.97
N LYS A 526 -9.61 31.41 -14.89
CA LYS A 526 -9.76 30.27 -15.79
C LYS A 526 -8.98 29.10 -15.22
N TYR A 527 -9.65 27.99 -14.95
CA TYR A 527 -9.02 26.73 -14.55
C TYR A 527 -9.34 25.64 -15.58
N ASP A 528 -8.29 25.09 -16.18
CA ASP A 528 -8.35 23.99 -17.13
C ASP A 528 -7.78 22.75 -16.45
N PHE A 529 -8.64 21.94 -15.81
CA PHE A 529 -8.24 20.67 -15.23
C PHE A 529 -8.18 19.59 -16.32
N LYS A 530 -7.02 18.95 -16.48
CA LYS A 530 -6.81 17.99 -17.56
C LYS A 530 -6.00 16.78 -17.10
N LEU A 531 -6.71 15.72 -16.75
CA LEU A 531 -6.09 14.42 -16.51
C LEU A 531 -5.70 13.76 -17.83
N LEU A 532 -4.42 13.37 -17.98
CA LEU A 532 -3.91 12.81 -19.24
C LEU A 532 -4.45 11.40 -19.52
N SER A 533 -4.92 10.68 -18.51
CA SER A 533 -5.53 9.37 -18.67
C SER A 533 -6.97 9.42 -19.16
N GLY A 534 -7.64 10.59 -19.14
CA GLY A 534 -9.03 10.77 -19.55
C GLY A 534 -9.97 11.06 -18.37
N ASP A 535 -11.19 10.54 -18.42
CA ASP A 535 -12.20 10.81 -17.39
C ASP A 535 -11.74 10.30 -16.01
N TYR A 536 -11.86 11.15 -14.98
CA TYR A 536 -11.35 10.89 -13.64
C TYR A 536 -11.94 9.60 -13.04
N LYS A 537 -13.28 9.44 -13.08
CA LYS A 537 -13.95 8.32 -12.41
C LYS A 537 -13.61 6.96 -13.01
N THR A 538 -13.24 6.94 -14.28
CA THR A 538 -12.96 5.72 -15.02
C THR A 538 -11.47 5.42 -15.15
N THR A 539 -10.60 6.43 -15.12
CA THR A 539 -9.18 6.27 -15.44
C THR A 539 -8.23 6.60 -14.30
N TYR A 540 -8.65 7.39 -13.30
CA TYR A 540 -7.81 7.75 -12.17
C TYR A 540 -7.61 6.55 -11.23
N LYS A 541 -6.36 6.26 -10.90
CA LYS A 541 -5.97 5.14 -10.05
C LYS A 541 -5.82 5.62 -8.61
N THR A 542 -6.75 5.29 -7.73
CA THR A 542 -6.70 5.80 -6.34
C THR A 542 -5.67 5.11 -5.45
N GLY A 543 -5.22 3.92 -5.84
CA GLY A 543 -4.21 3.12 -5.12
C GLY A 543 -2.91 2.89 -5.90
N ASP A 544 -2.70 3.61 -7.00
CA ASP A 544 -1.55 3.46 -7.89
C ASP A 544 -1.31 4.75 -8.70
N GLY A 545 -0.14 4.94 -9.29
CA GLY A 545 0.19 6.13 -10.06
C GLY A 545 1.39 5.91 -10.99
N PRO A 546 1.93 6.97 -11.61
CA PRO A 546 1.41 8.34 -11.63
C PRO A 546 0.01 8.48 -12.22
N ASN A 547 -0.66 9.58 -11.86
CA ASN A 547 -1.93 10.01 -12.46
C ASN A 547 -1.71 11.39 -13.11
N LYS A 548 -0.81 11.43 -14.10
CA LYS A 548 -0.34 12.67 -14.72
C LYS A 548 -1.49 13.53 -15.23
N GLU A 549 -1.30 14.83 -15.11
CA GLU A 549 -2.16 15.86 -15.65
C GLU A 549 -1.34 16.92 -16.40
N ASP A 550 -2.06 17.87 -16.96
CA ASP A 550 -1.57 19.03 -17.70
C ASP A 550 -2.57 20.16 -17.42
N SER A 551 -2.70 20.49 -16.13
CA SER A 551 -3.70 21.46 -15.67
C SER A 551 -3.11 22.85 -15.58
N ALA A 552 -3.88 23.85 -15.95
CA ALA A 552 -3.44 25.25 -15.92
C ALA A 552 -4.46 26.16 -15.24
N VAL A 553 -3.95 27.12 -14.48
CA VAL A 553 -4.72 28.26 -13.97
C VAL A 553 -4.22 29.51 -14.67
N THR A 554 -5.13 30.35 -15.15
CA THR A 554 -4.79 31.62 -15.81
C THR A 554 -5.69 32.73 -15.33
N THR A 555 -5.09 33.85 -14.95
CA THR A 555 -5.74 35.12 -14.63
C THR A 555 -5.06 36.25 -15.41
N PRO A 556 -5.58 37.49 -15.36
CA PRO A 556 -4.85 38.65 -15.88
C PRO A 556 -3.51 38.94 -15.17
N TYR A 557 -3.28 38.39 -13.98
CA TYR A 557 -2.15 38.75 -13.11
C TYR A 557 -1.13 37.64 -12.91
N TYR A 558 -1.52 36.38 -13.07
CA TYR A 558 -0.60 35.24 -12.98
C TYR A 558 -1.14 34.00 -13.71
N SER A 559 -0.26 33.04 -13.93
CA SER A 559 -0.63 31.68 -14.32
C SER A 559 0.21 30.65 -13.58
N CYS A 560 -0.37 29.47 -13.38
CA CYS A 560 0.27 28.32 -12.75
C CYS A 560 0.02 27.06 -13.58
N HIS A 561 0.96 26.12 -13.57
CA HIS A 561 0.80 24.80 -14.17
C HIS A 561 0.98 23.68 -13.14
N PHE A 562 0.29 22.57 -13.37
CA PHE A 562 0.39 21.34 -12.59
C PHE A 562 0.52 20.13 -13.51
N SER A 563 1.57 19.33 -13.31
CA SER A 563 1.79 18.09 -14.07
C SER A 563 1.28 16.83 -13.35
N ASP A 564 1.01 16.92 -12.05
CA ASP A 564 0.39 15.88 -11.23
C ASP A 564 -0.22 16.52 -9.96
N ARG A 565 -0.87 15.72 -9.13
CA ARG A 565 -1.60 16.14 -7.94
C ARG A 565 -0.75 16.98 -6.98
N TRP A 566 0.47 16.56 -6.67
CA TRP A 566 1.42 17.33 -5.83
C TRP A 566 2.45 18.12 -6.62
N ILE A 567 2.41 18.09 -7.95
CA ILE A 567 3.44 18.72 -8.77
C ILE A 567 2.89 20.01 -9.36
N LYS A 568 3.28 21.13 -8.73
CA LYS A 568 3.19 22.47 -9.31
C LYS A 568 4.58 22.87 -9.79
N ASP A 569 4.72 23.15 -11.08
CA ASP A 569 6.01 23.23 -11.75
C ASP A 569 6.16 24.47 -12.65
N GLU A 570 5.15 25.33 -12.76
CA GLU A 570 5.31 26.66 -13.39
C GLU A 570 4.54 27.74 -12.60
N ILE A 571 5.13 28.93 -12.48
CA ILE A 571 4.47 30.17 -12.04
C ILE A 571 4.95 31.32 -12.92
N HIS A 572 4.01 32.01 -13.57
CA HIS A 572 4.26 33.25 -14.28
C HIS A 572 3.55 34.41 -13.59
N ILE A 573 4.27 35.51 -13.34
CA ILE A 573 3.67 36.76 -12.85
C ILE A 573 3.49 37.70 -14.03
N MET A 574 2.25 38.15 -14.25
CA MET A 574 1.84 39.02 -15.35
C MET A 574 1.36 40.39 -14.88
N LYS A 575 1.33 40.65 -13.56
CA LYS A 575 0.86 41.93 -13.00
C LYS A 575 1.82 43.07 -13.34
N GLY A 576 1.26 44.17 -13.81
CA GLY A 576 2.02 45.38 -14.14
C GLY A 576 3.01 45.17 -15.28
N SER A 577 4.27 45.54 -15.04
CA SER A 577 5.38 45.41 -16.00
C SER A 577 6.22 44.15 -15.78
N SER A 578 5.68 43.14 -15.11
CA SER A 578 6.38 41.87 -14.86
C SER A 578 6.82 41.23 -16.17
N SER A 579 8.01 40.61 -16.17
CA SER A 579 8.57 40.00 -17.39
C SER A 579 7.76 38.81 -17.93
N GLY A 580 6.93 38.17 -17.10
CA GLY A 580 6.12 37.01 -17.47
C GLY A 580 6.92 35.71 -17.64
N VAL A 581 8.20 35.66 -17.25
CA VAL A 581 8.98 34.41 -17.24
C VAL A 581 8.43 33.46 -16.17
N ASP A 582 8.65 32.16 -16.39
CA ASP A 582 8.37 31.14 -15.38
C ASP A 582 9.42 31.21 -14.26
N ILE A 583 9.01 31.58 -13.06
CA ILE A 583 9.89 31.72 -11.90
C ILE A 583 9.95 30.47 -11.03
N LEU A 584 9.17 29.41 -11.29
CA LEU A 584 9.10 28.23 -10.42
C LEU A 584 9.82 27.05 -11.09
N ASP A 585 10.65 26.31 -10.33
CA ASP A 585 11.04 24.94 -10.70
C ASP A 585 10.01 23.96 -10.12
N ARG A 586 9.74 24.09 -8.82
CA ARG A 586 8.81 23.19 -8.13
C ARG A 586 8.28 23.75 -6.82
N HIS A 587 7.01 23.45 -6.51
CA HIS A 587 6.53 23.43 -5.13
C HIS A 587 6.88 22.07 -4.51
N LYS A 588 7.83 22.04 -3.56
CA LYS A 588 8.40 20.80 -2.99
C LYS A 588 7.87 20.51 -1.60
N GLU A 589 7.67 19.22 -1.31
CA GLU A 589 7.33 18.71 0.02
C GLU A 589 8.23 17.55 0.42
N LEU A 590 8.93 17.67 1.54
CA LEU A 590 9.81 16.61 2.05
C LEU A 590 9.59 16.38 3.55
N PHE A 591 10.05 15.25 4.10
CA PHE A 591 10.09 15.06 5.56
C PHE A 591 11.19 15.88 6.24
N LYS A 592 12.28 16.14 5.51
CA LYS A 592 13.33 17.08 5.89
C LYS A 592 14.15 17.42 4.65
N PRO A 593 14.87 18.55 4.64
CA PRO A 593 15.85 18.84 3.60
C PRO A 593 16.84 17.67 3.43
N GLY A 594 17.18 17.35 2.19
CA GLY A 594 18.14 16.28 1.89
C GLY A 594 17.62 14.84 2.08
N VAL A 595 16.30 14.61 2.17
CA VAL A 595 15.70 13.27 2.17
C VAL A 595 14.81 13.01 0.97
N SER A 596 15.20 12.03 0.15
CA SER A 596 14.52 11.64 -1.08
C SER A 596 13.44 10.57 -0.94
N THR A 597 13.28 10.00 0.26
CA THR A 597 12.38 8.84 0.43
C THR A 597 10.91 9.23 0.41
N ARG A 598 10.62 10.53 0.63
CA ARG A 598 9.28 11.11 0.75
C ARG A 598 9.31 12.52 0.18
N THR A 599 8.91 12.60 -1.07
CA THR A 599 8.85 13.80 -1.91
C THR A 599 7.49 13.91 -2.60
N GLU A 600 7.16 15.09 -3.11
CA GLU A 600 5.99 15.32 -3.96
C GLU A 600 5.92 14.35 -5.16
N ASP A 601 7.07 14.02 -5.76
CA ASP A 601 7.14 12.99 -6.81
C ASP A 601 6.70 11.63 -6.27
N THR A 602 7.22 11.19 -5.13
CA THR A 602 6.84 9.90 -4.55
C THR A 602 5.39 9.87 -4.05
N PHE A 603 4.80 11.03 -3.76
CA PHE A 603 3.37 11.14 -3.44
C PHE A 603 2.48 10.93 -4.67
N CYS A 604 3.02 11.18 -5.87
CA CYS A 604 2.34 11.02 -7.15
C CYS A 604 2.65 9.70 -7.86
N GLU A 605 3.90 9.22 -7.79
CA GLU A 605 4.40 8.04 -8.52
C GLU A 605 4.59 6.80 -7.63
N GLY A 606 4.51 6.97 -6.31
CA GLY A 606 4.86 5.94 -5.34
C GLY A 606 6.36 5.92 -5.04
N ALA A 607 6.77 5.16 -4.03
CA ALA A 607 8.18 5.06 -3.63
C ALA A 607 8.74 3.67 -3.94
N ALA A 608 10.02 3.60 -4.33
CA ALA A 608 10.74 2.35 -4.62
C ALA A 608 10.73 1.32 -3.47
N THR A 609 10.44 1.77 -2.24
CA THR A 609 10.26 0.94 -1.04
C THR A 609 8.88 0.28 -0.95
N GLY A 610 8.03 0.35 -1.99
CA GLY A 610 6.73 -0.33 -2.04
C GLY A 610 5.56 0.50 -1.55
N PHE A 611 5.69 1.84 -1.49
CA PHE A 611 4.55 2.69 -1.17
C PHE A 611 3.76 2.97 -2.45
N PRO A 612 2.50 2.51 -2.54
CA PRO A 612 1.67 2.85 -3.67
C PRO A 612 1.45 4.37 -3.73
N ALA A 613 1.24 4.88 -4.93
CA ALA A 613 0.95 6.28 -5.18
C ALA A 613 -0.50 6.63 -4.83
N GLU A 614 -0.90 6.37 -3.58
CA GLU A 614 -2.27 6.52 -3.14
C GLU A 614 -2.70 7.99 -3.19
N GLY A 615 -3.83 8.24 -3.84
CA GLY A 615 -4.36 9.59 -3.93
C GLY A 615 -5.70 9.67 -4.62
N CYS A 616 -6.30 10.85 -4.59
CA CYS A 616 -7.56 11.17 -5.26
C CYS A 616 -7.78 12.68 -5.30
N PHE A 617 -8.62 13.14 -6.21
CA PHE A 617 -9.22 14.47 -6.16
C PHE A 617 -10.53 14.42 -5.39
N THR A 618 -10.76 15.41 -4.52
CA THR A 618 -12.08 15.65 -3.94
C THR A 618 -12.89 16.61 -4.79
N ALA A 619 -12.26 17.64 -5.38
CA ALA A 619 -12.94 18.60 -6.24
C ALA A 619 -11.99 19.28 -7.24
N ASN A 620 -12.51 19.56 -8.44
CA ASN A 620 -11.90 20.44 -9.45
C ASN A 620 -12.95 21.42 -9.97
N ILE A 621 -13.13 22.53 -9.27
CA ILE A 621 -14.21 23.51 -9.52
C ILE A 621 -13.65 24.72 -10.27
N SER A 622 -14.34 25.14 -11.33
CA SER A 622 -14.06 26.38 -12.06
C SER A 622 -15.29 27.27 -12.03
N GLY A 623 -15.34 28.22 -11.09
CA GLY A 623 -16.45 29.17 -10.98
C GLY A 623 -16.09 30.60 -11.39
N PRO A 624 -17.06 31.54 -11.34
CA PRO A 624 -16.86 32.91 -11.83
C PRO A 624 -15.96 33.75 -10.93
N VAL A 625 -15.88 33.44 -9.63
CA VAL A 625 -15.11 34.20 -8.64
C VAL A 625 -13.75 33.57 -8.39
N ARG A 626 -13.71 32.24 -8.25
CA ARG A 626 -12.51 31.48 -7.91
C ARG A 626 -12.52 30.08 -8.54
N ALA A 627 -11.35 29.48 -8.65
CA ALA A 627 -11.21 28.05 -8.94
C ALA A 627 -10.73 27.29 -7.70
N ILE A 628 -11.12 26.03 -7.56
CA ILE A 628 -10.73 25.16 -6.44
C ILE A 628 -10.18 23.85 -7.00
N ARG A 629 -8.97 23.51 -6.55
CA ARG A 629 -8.32 22.22 -6.77
C ARG A 629 -8.09 21.59 -5.40
N SER A 630 -8.81 20.53 -5.06
CA SER A 630 -8.71 19.85 -3.76
C SER A 630 -8.45 18.37 -3.94
N TYR A 631 -7.48 17.84 -3.19
CA TYR A 631 -7.02 16.48 -3.35
C TYR A 631 -6.45 15.87 -2.06
N MET A 632 -6.35 14.55 -2.01
CA MET A 632 -5.80 13.77 -0.88
C MET A 632 -4.80 12.73 -1.32
N GLY A 633 -3.83 12.44 -0.47
CA GLY A 633 -2.93 11.29 -0.61
C GLY A 633 -1.46 11.66 -0.59
N ALA A 634 -0.74 11.28 0.46
CA ALA A 634 0.72 11.30 0.49
C ALA A 634 1.22 9.94 0.99
N ASN A 635 2.50 9.60 0.77
CA ASN A 635 3.01 8.33 1.30
C ASN A 635 2.89 8.33 2.82
N SER A 636 2.31 7.27 3.39
CA SER A 636 1.95 7.14 4.82
C SER A 636 0.87 8.09 5.34
N GLY A 637 0.64 9.24 4.70
CA GLY A 637 -0.39 10.22 5.01
C GLY A 637 -1.50 10.25 3.95
N PHE A 638 -2.09 9.10 3.64
CA PHE A 638 -3.05 8.94 2.56
C PHE A 638 -4.29 9.86 2.70
N ILE A 639 -4.66 10.33 3.89
CA ILE A 639 -5.75 11.30 4.07
C ILE A 639 -5.29 12.74 4.32
N THR A 640 -3.99 13.02 4.17
CA THR A 640 -3.56 14.42 4.14
C THR A 640 -4.10 15.06 2.87
N GLN A 641 -4.74 16.20 3.06
CA GLN A 641 -5.48 16.90 2.01
C GLN A 641 -4.76 18.21 1.72
N ARG A 642 -4.65 18.57 0.46
CA ARG A 642 -4.28 19.93 0.06
C ARG A 642 -5.37 20.52 -0.83
N GLU A 643 -5.70 21.76 -0.54
CA GLU A 643 -6.61 22.61 -1.31
C GLU A 643 -5.80 23.77 -1.88
N HIS A 644 -5.90 24.00 -3.18
CA HIS A 644 -5.51 25.25 -3.83
C HIS A 644 -6.78 25.99 -4.23
N ILE A 645 -6.91 27.24 -3.79
CA ILE A 645 -8.04 28.11 -4.09
C ILE A 645 -7.49 29.35 -4.80
N PHE A 646 -7.80 29.47 -6.07
CA PHE A 646 -7.25 30.50 -6.95
C PHE A 646 -8.25 31.65 -7.10
N TYR A 647 -7.79 32.85 -6.82
CA TYR A 647 -8.46 34.13 -7.08
C TYR A 647 -7.70 34.89 -8.16
N GLU A 648 -8.22 36.05 -8.57
CA GLU A 648 -7.68 36.82 -9.70
C GLU A 648 -6.19 37.18 -9.52
N ASP A 649 -5.77 37.65 -8.35
CA ASP A 649 -4.38 38.06 -8.04
C ASP A 649 -3.79 37.38 -6.78
N ARG A 650 -4.42 36.30 -6.33
CA ARG A 650 -4.08 35.59 -5.10
C ARG A 650 -4.37 34.10 -5.19
N GLU A 651 -3.56 33.26 -4.55
CA GLU A 651 -3.79 31.82 -4.35
C GLU A 651 -3.74 31.48 -2.85
N ASP A 652 -4.73 30.77 -2.36
CA ASP A 652 -4.77 30.24 -1.00
C ASP A 652 -4.49 28.73 -1.05
N ILE A 653 -3.50 28.26 -0.29
CA ILE A 653 -3.18 26.84 -0.17
C ILE A 653 -3.43 26.39 1.27
N ASN A 654 -4.34 25.43 1.47
CA ASN A 654 -4.59 24.82 2.78
C ASN A 654 -4.12 23.37 2.76
N THR A 655 -3.17 23.02 3.62
CA THR A 655 -2.72 21.64 3.82
C THR A 655 -3.18 21.13 5.18
N TYR A 656 -4.09 20.17 5.17
CA TYR A 656 -4.55 19.46 6.36
C TYR A 656 -3.68 18.22 6.53
N LEU A 657 -2.67 18.32 7.39
CA LEU A 657 -1.75 17.21 7.64
C LEU A 657 -2.48 16.14 8.44
N ARG A 658 -2.61 14.92 7.88
CA ARG A 658 -3.28 13.79 8.53
C ARG A 658 -2.45 12.52 8.33
N VAL A 659 -1.48 12.35 9.20
CA VAL A 659 -0.48 11.29 9.12
C VAL A 659 -0.18 10.73 10.50
N HIS A 660 0.24 9.46 10.55
CA HIS A 660 0.81 8.91 11.77
C HIS A 660 2.04 9.73 12.21
N PRO A 661 2.58 9.56 13.43
CA PRO A 661 3.75 10.34 13.86
C PRO A 661 4.90 10.30 12.85
N ILE A 662 5.44 11.46 12.49
CA ILE A 662 6.55 11.64 11.54
C ILE A 662 7.66 12.49 12.17
N SER A 663 8.85 12.50 11.57
CA SER A 663 10.02 13.19 12.13
C SER A 663 10.03 14.70 11.89
N GLY A 664 9.19 15.18 10.98
CA GLY A 664 9.16 16.57 10.51
C GLY A 664 8.57 16.64 9.10
N VAL A 665 8.36 17.86 8.62
CA VAL A 665 7.92 18.16 7.25
C VAL A 665 8.46 19.53 6.83
N VAL A 666 8.88 19.67 5.57
CA VAL A 666 9.25 20.93 4.94
C VAL A 666 8.39 21.13 3.69
N ASP A 667 7.86 22.33 3.52
CA ASP A 667 7.00 22.76 2.42
C ASP A 667 7.57 24.09 1.91
N PHE A 668 8.08 24.09 0.69
CA PHE A 668 8.86 25.20 0.14
C PHE A 668 8.69 25.33 -1.38
N LEU A 669 8.95 26.52 -1.90
CA LEU A 669 9.06 26.78 -3.33
C LEU A 669 10.54 26.76 -3.70
N ASP A 670 10.89 26.00 -4.73
CA ASP A 670 12.18 26.09 -5.40
C ASP A 670 11.99 26.89 -6.68
N TYR A 671 12.70 28.01 -6.80
CA TYR A 671 12.55 28.88 -7.95
C TYR A 671 13.36 28.35 -9.14
N SER A 672 12.94 28.71 -10.35
CA SER A 672 13.68 28.36 -11.56
C SER A 672 14.92 29.27 -11.73
N PRO A 673 15.88 28.91 -12.60
CA PRO A 673 16.99 29.81 -12.94
C PRO A 673 16.53 31.18 -13.48
N ALA A 674 15.31 31.31 -13.98
CA ALA A 674 14.78 32.58 -14.47
C ALA A 674 14.41 33.56 -13.34
N ALA A 675 14.31 33.09 -12.09
CA ALA A 675 14.19 33.93 -10.90
C ALA A 675 15.52 34.58 -10.48
N ALA A 676 16.64 34.21 -11.11
CA ALA A 676 17.94 34.81 -10.81
C ALA A 676 17.90 36.35 -10.94
N GLY A 677 18.45 37.04 -9.95
CA GLY A 677 18.42 38.50 -9.82
C GLY A 677 17.25 39.05 -9.00
N MET A 678 16.24 38.23 -8.68
CA MET A 678 15.23 38.60 -7.68
C MET A 678 15.88 38.69 -6.29
N THR A 679 15.29 39.47 -5.40
CA THR A 679 15.68 39.56 -3.99
C THR A 679 14.72 38.75 -3.13
N TYR A 680 15.25 37.79 -2.37
CA TYR A 680 14.52 37.08 -1.32
C TYR A 680 14.53 37.88 -0.02
N THR A 681 13.37 38.07 0.59
CA THR A 681 13.20 38.74 1.89
C THR A 681 12.18 37.98 2.76
N ASN A 682 12.28 38.12 4.08
CA ASN A 682 11.25 37.68 5.04
C ASN A 682 11.25 38.58 6.28
N ASP A 683 10.34 38.34 7.23
CA ASP A 683 10.21 39.18 8.43
C ASP A 683 11.43 39.18 9.36
N LEU A 684 12.28 38.15 9.28
CA LEU A 684 13.55 38.05 10.02
C LEU A 684 14.74 38.61 9.23
N ASN A 685 14.63 38.72 7.91
CA ASN A 685 15.71 39.04 6.98
C ASN A 685 15.26 40.13 5.98
N LYS A 686 14.86 41.30 6.49
CA LYS A 686 14.31 42.40 5.67
C LYS A 686 15.30 43.02 4.68
N SER A 687 16.61 42.95 4.97
CA SER A 687 17.65 43.39 4.03
C SER A 687 17.73 42.51 2.80
N GLY A 688 17.25 41.27 2.91
CA GLY A 688 17.21 40.29 1.83
C GLY A 688 18.56 39.80 1.34
N VAL A 689 18.50 38.85 0.41
CA VAL A 689 19.62 38.30 -0.34
C VAL A 689 19.22 38.16 -1.80
N ILE A 690 20.17 38.18 -2.71
CA ILE A 690 19.91 38.04 -4.14
C ILE A 690 19.83 36.56 -4.46
N ILE A 691 18.78 36.12 -5.14
CA ILE A 691 18.69 34.79 -5.72
C ILE A 691 19.68 34.73 -6.89
N ASP A 692 20.81 34.05 -6.72
CA ASP A 692 21.86 33.94 -7.75
C ASP A 692 22.50 32.55 -7.84
N GLY A 693 21.93 31.57 -7.13
CA GLY A 693 22.42 30.20 -7.07
C GLY A 693 23.66 30.05 -6.18
N LYS A 694 23.95 31.00 -5.29
CA LYS A 694 25.09 30.92 -4.35
C LYS A 694 24.61 30.90 -2.90
N PRO A 695 25.20 30.05 -2.04
CA PRO A 695 24.74 29.92 -0.67
C PRO A 695 24.80 31.22 0.14
N ASP A 696 23.67 31.61 0.73
CA ASP A 696 23.57 32.72 1.66
C ASP A 696 23.45 32.27 3.12
N THR A 697 23.67 33.21 4.04
CA THR A 697 23.40 33.02 5.47
C THR A 697 22.28 33.94 5.92
N LEU A 698 21.15 33.35 6.31
CA LEU A 698 19.97 34.05 6.83
C LEU A 698 19.72 33.72 8.30
N MET A 699 19.09 34.64 9.01
CA MET A 699 18.51 34.38 10.32
C MET A 699 17.35 33.38 10.16
N GLN A 700 17.47 32.23 10.82
CA GLN A 700 16.40 31.24 10.87
C GLN A 700 15.44 31.51 12.03
N GLY A 701 14.18 31.16 11.84
CA GLY A 701 13.14 31.19 12.87
C GLY A 701 11.75 31.05 12.26
N PRO A 702 10.69 31.08 13.09
CA PRO A 702 9.33 31.07 12.59
C PRO A 702 9.04 32.37 11.84
N ILE A 703 8.96 32.29 10.51
CA ILE A 703 8.63 33.42 9.62
C ILE A 703 7.11 33.53 9.42
N LYS A 704 6.62 34.76 9.30
CA LYS A 704 5.20 35.04 9.01
C LYS A 704 4.94 35.31 7.55
N TRP A 705 5.92 35.87 6.85
CA TRP A 705 5.86 36.13 5.42
C TRP A 705 7.25 36.02 4.83
N GLU A 706 7.31 35.70 3.54
CA GLU A 706 8.49 35.78 2.71
C GLU A 706 8.11 36.33 1.33
N MET A 707 9.09 36.87 0.60
CA MET A 707 8.87 37.43 -0.71
C MET A 707 10.11 37.21 -1.58
N ALA A 708 9.91 36.73 -2.80
CA ALA A 708 10.87 36.85 -3.89
C ALA A 708 10.39 37.98 -4.82
N GLY A 709 11.18 39.02 -5.02
CA GLY A 709 10.80 40.18 -5.85
C GLY A 709 11.90 40.68 -6.78
N GLY A 710 11.54 41.01 -8.02
CA GLY A 710 12.44 41.57 -9.03
C GLY A 710 11.70 42.05 -10.27
N ASP A 711 12.40 42.22 -11.39
CA ASP A 711 11.80 42.59 -12.70
C ASP A 711 10.79 41.54 -13.20
N GLN A 712 10.91 40.30 -12.70
CA GLN A 712 10.00 39.20 -12.96
C GLN A 712 8.60 39.43 -12.38
N GLY A 713 8.45 40.34 -11.43
CA GLY A 713 7.29 40.47 -10.54
C GLY A 713 7.69 40.19 -9.10
N SER A 714 6.73 40.28 -8.18
CA SER A 714 6.94 39.90 -6.78
C SER A 714 5.95 38.83 -6.35
N LEU A 715 6.45 37.74 -5.79
CA LEU A 715 5.64 36.71 -5.15
C LEU A 715 5.75 36.87 -3.63
N VAL A 716 4.68 37.33 -2.99
CA VAL A 716 4.61 37.40 -1.52
C VAL A 716 3.88 36.16 -1.02
N THR A 717 4.52 35.44 -0.10
CA THR A 717 3.96 34.26 0.54
C THR A 717 3.77 34.53 2.03
N VAL A 718 2.54 34.45 2.51
CA VAL A 718 2.20 34.58 3.94
C VAL A 718 1.87 33.22 4.52
N HIS A 719 2.42 32.91 5.69
CA HIS A 719 2.24 31.64 6.38
C HIS A 719 1.33 31.79 7.59
N ASN A 720 0.33 30.90 7.70
CA ASN A 720 -0.55 30.81 8.87
C ASN A 720 -0.73 29.34 9.26
N ILE A 721 -0.10 28.93 10.35
CA ILE A 721 -0.11 27.54 10.82
C ILE A 721 -0.97 27.44 12.07
N SER A 722 -1.97 26.56 12.03
CA SER A 722 -2.86 26.25 13.15
C SER A 722 -2.63 24.82 13.59
N SER A 723 -2.30 24.61 14.86
CA SER A 723 -2.16 23.28 15.44
C SER A 723 -2.49 23.26 16.93
N ASP A 724 -3.01 22.12 17.40
CA ASP A 724 -3.18 21.81 18.82
C ASP A 724 -2.13 20.83 19.36
N ILE A 725 -1.06 20.56 18.58
CA ILE A 725 0.08 19.74 19.01
C ILE A 725 0.83 20.46 20.15
N PRO A 726 1.02 19.82 21.32
CA PRO A 726 1.72 20.43 22.44
C PRO A 726 3.16 20.82 22.09
N GLY A 727 3.51 22.09 22.34
CA GLY A 727 4.87 22.59 22.08
C GLY A 727 5.24 22.69 20.60
N PHE A 728 4.24 22.71 19.70
CA PHE A 728 4.45 22.89 18.27
C PHE A 728 5.33 24.11 17.99
N SER A 729 6.33 23.92 17.13
CA SER A 729 7.23 24.97 16.65
C SER A 729 7.70 24.63 15.25
N TYR A 730 8.02 25.65 14.47
CA TYR A 730 8.61 25.54 13.14
C TYR A 730 9.69 26.60 12.96
N THR A 731 10.49 26.45 11.91
CA THR A 731 11.52 27.40 11.48
C THR A 731 11.42 27.62 9.97
N SER A 732 12.18 28.58 9.45
CA SER A 732 12.30 28.85 8.01
C SER A 732 13.34 27.94 7.36
N TYR A 733 13.10 27.56 6.11
CA TYR A 733 14.08 26.93 5.23
C TYR A 733 14.48 27.91 4.12
N TYR A 734 15.77 27.94 3.78
CA TYR A 734 16.31 28.70 2.65
C TYR A 734 17.54 27.99 2.07
N LEU A 735 17.59 27.86 0.75
CA LEU A 735 18.75 27.34 0.02
C LEU A 735 18.87 28.00 -1.35
N ASP A 736 20.00 28.64 -1.62
CA ASP A 736 20.36 29.15 -2.94
C ASP A 736 21.68 28.51 -3.36
N ASN A 737 21.65 27.49 -4.22
CA ASN A 737 22.85 26.72 -4.57
C ASN A 737 22.67 25.99 -5.91
N ASN A 738 23.36 26.46 -6.94
CA ASN A 738 23.37 25.82 -8.26
C ASN A 738 24.58 24.87 -8.47
N ASN A 739 25.30 24.51 -7.41
CA ASN A 739 26.41 23.56 -7.50
C ASN A 739 25.98 22.13 -7.08
N PRO A 740 25.72 21.22 -8.03
CA PRO A 740 25.21 19.88 -7.75
C PRO A 740 26.23 18.95 -7.06
N GLN A 741 27.48 19.39 -6.84
CA GLN A 741 28.51 18.57 -6.18
C GLN A 741 28.47 18.60 -4.65
N VAL A 742 27.66 19.49 -4.06
CA VAL A 742 27.51 19.58 -2.60
C VAL A 742 26.55 18.49 -2.12
N LYS A 743 27.11 17.35 -1.69
CA LYS A 743 26.39 16.13 -1.26
C LYS A 743 25.34 16.32 -0.15
N THR A 744 25.30 17.46 0.53
CA THR A 744 24.34 17.75 1.62
C THR A 744 23.00 18.29 1.12
N ASP A 745 22.94 18.73 -0.13
CA ASP A 745 21.88 19.62 -0.65
C ASP A 745 21.08 18.97 -1.79
N LEU A 746 21.15 17.64 -1.93
CA LEU A 746 20.60 16.93 -3.10
C LEU A 746 19.12 17.30 -3.33
N GLN A 747 18.89 18.15 -4.33
CA GLN A 747 17.62 18.30 -5.00
C GLN A 747 17.30 16.94 -5.64
N PHE A 748 16.26 16.27 -5.16
CA PHE A 748 15.91 14.92 -5.61
C PHE A 748 14.81 14.90 -6.67
N THR A 749 14.13 16.01 -6.81
CA THR A 749 12.96 16.24 -7.65
C THR A 749 13.13 17.62 -8.30
N GLY A 750 12.46 17.83 -9.43
CA GLY A 750 12.74 19.00 -10.27
C GLY A 750 14.14 18.93 -10.89
N ASP A 751 14.74 20.09 -11.11
CA ASP A 751 16.12 20.18 -11.59
C ASP A 751 17.15 19.99 -10.44
N PRO A 752 18.46 19.81 -10.73
CA PRO A 752 19.48 19.55 -9.71
C PRO A 752 19.97 20.82 -9.00
N TYR A 753 19.35 21.98 -9.24
CA TYR A 753 19.75 23.28 -8.74
C TYR A 753 18.73 23.77 -7.72
N ALA A 754 19.21 24.54 -6.75
CA ALA A 754 18.34 25.29 -5.85
C ALA A 754 18.48 26.77 -6.19
N TYR A 755 17.41 27.45 -6.55
CA TYR A 755 17.41 28.91 -6.64
C TYR A 755 16.45 29.47 -5.61
N GLY A 756 16.99 30.20 -4.63
CA GLY A 756 16.22 30.83 -3.56
C GLY A 756 15.18 29.93 -2.89
N ALA A 757 15.41 28.61 -2.82
CA ALA A 757 14.45 27.62 -2.40
C ALA A 757 14.02 27.87 -0.96
N SER A 758 12.77 28.26 -0.74
CA SER A 758 12.36 28.88 0.53
C SER A 758 10.96 28.49 0.99
N GLY A 759 10.79 28.38 2.31
CA GLY A 759 9.53 27.96 2.90
C GLY A 759 9.60 27.69 4.40
N ILE A 760 8.66 26.88 4.88
CA ILE A 760 8.53 26.51 6.29
C ILE A 760 9.02 25.09 6.54
N TRP A 761 9.68 24.89 7.67
CA TRP A 761 10.19 23.61 8.12
C TRP A 761 9.79 23.33 9.56
N VAL A 762 9.01 22.26 9.76
CA VAL A 762 8.82 21.65 11.07
C VAL A 762 9.96 20.66 11.28
N ASP A 763 11.00 21.12 11.99
CA ASP A 763 12.27 20.41 12.21
C ASP A 763 12.24 19.45 13.41
N LYS A 764 11.06 19.23 13.98
CA LYS A 764 10.82 18.36 15.13
C LYS A 764 9.81 17.27 14.81
N PRO A 765 9.80 16.16 15.59
CA PRO A 765 8.78 15.15 15.48
C PRO A 765 7.37 15.74 15.60
N ILE A 766 6.49 15.29 14.72
CA ILE A 766 5.07 15.64 14.69
C ILE A 766 4.30 14.43 15.23
N ASP A 767 3.47 14.66 16.25
CA ASP A 767 2.61 13.63 16.82
C ASP A 767 1.52 13.18 15.83
N ASN A 768 0.73 12.17 16.22
CA ASN A 768 -0.30 11.61 15.35
C ASN A 768 -1.33 12.69 14.96
N THR A 769 -1.46 12.95 13.66
CA THR A 769 -2.49 13.82 13.08
C THR A 769 -3.50 13.04 12.24
N ASP A 770 -3.33 11.72 12.11
CA ASP A 770 -4.24 10.81 11.39
C ASP A 770 -5.43 10.40 12.29
N PRO A 771 -6.64 10.94 12.08
CA PRO A 771 -7.83 10.60 12.87
C PRO A 771 -8.33 9.16 12.63
N THR A 772 -7.86 8.47 11.58
CA THR A 772 -8.18 7.04 11.39
C THR A 772 -7.41 6.15 12.36
N ASN A 773 -6.43 6.70 13.07
CA ASN A 773 -5.47 5.99 13.91
C ASN A 773 -5.51 6.46 15.38
N GLY A 774 -6.71 6.48 15.98
CA GLY A 774 -6.90 6.82 17.38
C GLY A 774 -6.97 8.33 17.64
N MET A 775 -6.53 8.78 18.83
CA MET A 775 -6.48 10.20 19.14
C MET A 775 -5.48 10.90 18.21
N ALA A 776 -5.93 11.98 17.58
CA ALA A 776 -5.17 12.76 16.63
C ALA A 776 -5.23 14.23 16.98
N TYR A 777 -4.11 14.92 16.77
CA TYR A 777 -4.01 16.36 16.80
C TYR A 777 -4.41 16.96 15.44
N ASN A 778 -4.85 18.21 15.46
CA ASN A 778 -5.08 19.01 14.28
C ASN A 778 -3.79 19.73 13.89
N MET A 779 -3.49 19.72 12.59
CA MET A 779 -2.43 20.54 12.01
C MET A 779 -2.84 20.99 10.62
N ILE A 780 -2.95 22.31 10.44
CA ILE A 780 -3.32 22.95 9.19
C ILE A 780 -2.25 23.98 8.86
N LEU A 781 -1.62 23.84 7.71
CA LEU A 781 -0.68 24.81 7.17
C LEU A 781 -1.40 25.59 6.09
N LYS A 782 -1.59 26.90 6.29
CA LYS A 782 -2.18 27.79 5.30
C LYS A 782 -1.11 28.69 4.72
N ARG A 783 -1.12 28.82 3.40
CA ARG A 783 -0.28 29.72 2.63
C ARG A 783 -1.17 30.66 1.82
N TYR A 784 -0.88 31.95 1.87
CA TYR A 784 -1.50 32.95 1.00
C TYR A 784 -0.43 33.51 0.08
N MET A 785 -0.58 33.27 -1.22
CA MET A 785 0.35 33.70 -2.25
C MET A 785 -0.26 34.89 -2.99
N TYR A 786 0.39 36.04 -2.94
CA TYR A 786 -0.02 37.27 -3.62
C TYR A 786 0.94 37.55 -4.77
N PHE A 787 0.36 37.79 -5.95
CA PHE A 787 1.11 38.05 -7.18
C PHE A 787 1.14 39.56 -7.44
N GLU A 788 2.32 40.15 -7.29
CA GLU A 788 2.49 41.60 -7.28
C GLU A 788 3.39 42.15 -8.39
N ASN A 789 3.27 43.47 -8.59
CA ASN A 789 4.13 44.22 -9.49
C ASN A 789 5.61 44.00 -9.19
N PRO A 790 6.52 44.23 -10.17
CA PRO A 790 7.95 44.21 -9.94
C PRO A 790 8.36 45.10 -8.77
N TRP A 791 9.32 44.63 -7.97
CA TRP A 791 9.90 45.37 -6.85
C TRP A 791 8.87 45.81 -5.80
N TYR A 792 7.86 44.97 -5.53
CA TYR A 792 6.94 45.19 -4.42
C TYR A 792 7.69 45.34 -3.08
N SER A 793 7.19 46.21 -2.20
CA SER A 793 7.93 46.58 -0.99
C SER A 793 7.75 45.57 0.15
N THR A 794 8.76 45.49 1.02
CA THR A 794 8.69 44.69 2.25
C THR A 794 7.60 45.18 3.20
N GLU A 795 7.31 46.48 3.22
CA GLU A 795 6.18 47.04 3.97
C GLU A 795 4.85 46.51 3.41
N GLY A 796 4.72 46.37 2.09
CA GLY A 796 3.55 45.77 1.46
C GLY A 796 3.38 44.30 1.83
N ALA A 797 4.47 43.53 1.84
CA ALA A 797 4.45 42.14 2.29
C ALA A 797 4.04 42.00 3.77
N GLU A 798 4.54 42.91 4.63
CA GLU A 798 4.10 43.02 6.03
C GLU A 798 2.61 43.35 6.14
N GLN A 799 2.08 44.25 5.28
CA GLN A 799 0.65 44.54 5.24
C GLN A 799 -0.17 43.31 4.88
N TYR A 800 0.23 42.48 3.90
CA TYR A 800 -0.48 41.22 3.61
C TYR A 800 -0.46 40.27 4.80
N SER A 801 0.65 40.18 5.53
CA SER A 801 0.74 39.36 6.74
C SER A 801 -0.22 39.86 7.85
N LEU A 802 -0.35 41.18 8.01
CA LEU A 802 -1.31 41.77 8.95
C LEU A 802 -2.76 41.53 8.50
N GLN A 803 -3.05 41.73 7.21
CA GLN A 803 -4.37 41.53 6.62
C GLN A 803 -4.84 40.07 6.75
N SER A 804 -3.97 39.09 6.54
CA SER A 804 -4.32 37.67 6.67
C SER A 804 -4.62 37.26 8.11
N GLN A 805 -4.05 37.95 9.10
CA GLN A 805 -4.30 37.73 10.53
C GLN A 805 -5.55 38.47 11.02
N ASN A 806 -6.03 39.45 10.26
CA ASN A 806 -7.17 40.29 10.59
C ASN A 806 -8.18 40.25 9.42
N PRO A 807 -8.88 39.13 9.21
CA PRO A 807 -9.88 39.01 8.15
C PRO A 807 -11.02 40.02 8.35
N PHE A 808 -11.75 40.33 7.28
CA PHE A 808 -12.89 41.23 7.34
C PHE A 808 -13.91 40.81 8.40
N HIS A 809 -14.49 41.79 9.08
CA HIS A 809 -15.66 41.58 9.92
C HIS A 809 -16.91 41.63 9.05
N ILE A 810 -17.71 40.56 9.12
CA ILE A 810 -18.89 40.36 8.29
C ILE A 810 -20.13 40.34 9.18
N THR A 811 -21.11 41.16 8.84
CA THR A 811 -22.43 41.16 9.48
C THR A 811 -23.47 40.83 8.42
N VAL A 812 -24.26 39.78 8.67
CA VAL A 812 -25.33 39.34 7.78
C VAL A 812 -26.68 39.66 8.40
N SER A 813 -27.60 40.22 7.63
CA SER A 813 -28.96 40.54 8.07
C SER A 813 -29.97 40.35 6.94
N PRO A 814 -31.24 39.99 7.22
CA PRO A 814 -32.29 40.03 6.21
C PRO A 814 -32.38 41.41 5.53
N TYR A 815 -32.67 41.41 4.23
CA TYR A 815 -32.94 42.58 3.42
C TYR A 815 -34.35 42.46 2.84
N GLY A 816 -35.27 43.30 3.31
CA GLY A 816 -36.69 43.18 2.99
C GLY A 816 -37.51 44.24 3.70
N ASN A 817 -38.74 44.47 3.21
CA ASN A 817 -39.71 45.27 3.96
C ASN A 817 -40.09 44.48 5.23
N ASN A 818 -39.91 45.06 6.42
CA ASN A 818 -40.18 44.45 7.73
C ASN A 818 -41.69 44.20 8.01
N GLY A 819 -42.43 43.66 7.03
CA GLY A 819 -43.87 43.45 7.08
C GLY A 819 -44.31 42.02 6.79
N TYR A 820 -43.52 41.02 7.22
CA TYR A 820 -43.97 39.62 7.31
C TYR A 820 -44.53 39.32 8.70
#